data_AF-A0A812R9C3-F1
#
_entry.id   AF-A0A812R9C3-F1
#
_cell.length_a   1.000
_cell.length_b   1.000
_cell.length_c   1.000
_cell.angle_alpha   90.00
_cell.angle_beta   90.00
_cell.angle_gamma   90.00
#
_symmetry.space_group_name_H-M   'P 1'
#
loop_
_entity.id
_entity.type
_entity.pdbx_description
1 polymer ?
#
loop_
_entity_poly.entity_id
_entity_poly.type
_entity_poly.pdbx_seq_one_letter_code
_entity_poly.pdbx_strand_id
1 'polypeptide(L)'
;MPLQKLSDVARAVPVPNGQSQPAATSSATKIYRWIEFANKGEQITEFDESHFQLQGHFESNSSEGHKTYQDRLRSIHFRKEGKTKAEIARLLGRSEQFVAKWWQKDEREIPRPWGVHEYMSKELGSKTATSEATLTENSEVTTAAWWRDIEVRRKYHVDPDVYDELLNNTEWKSNAARTRDFSTGASHVKYDKEGKMKLQGNQSAKYTKGSSPAFDKMLQKFFSEYGLAERTSGIALNWYPDGDSVLGSHRHDCWTALFSFGHERILTIDKTPLLLQDCDLVIFGTQRHGVPKMPEIKGGRITVPIFFYPTHMQMKKQWQTLTDPEDPRRSAELAKLQSTHQLGSDTVSQALWSDPQRSLALEQLLQLGFEEGASRNALQAAGFDAEQAAELLLLAGAGGLDLMMGSAEEPMPMQSELEDVPSSSSSSAVLRSTRWAKRGPSTAEDESLALKLQFEDEGSPPFDAIGCCDVHGADMDAALAAQIEEEENAVGDDKTFLLAQQFEEYEQQMKRDDAERWHGKGDLMQSSFARENLSLETMEKVTCYSLGHGQMSERGFYELLQVSSIKVLYDFRASDHRGEVHSPCPHFTVRALKSSCRVRGIAYKHVALGRESAYGILKHVKTDEAQHALIELVWHAKRGKTCFLGFDPNWKHDSRQVIAEELVKAGHAVKHIDSTGAAEDHERIDKWPDFLVQEEDRLRTLEKQRQAGDLRRQEKSAVDRSSEAVAAKLMRPQQEIDAMDELRAASNQVELERAQRNLARLQRIGDKHGALAGKVVKAAPQWVLEQAREQVEWIAKKKAAKLAAEEAKEKAEPAEEEQLDRASAESQAPREQGTSRSEGGGAREARDPAVAEPGFAAGIAEDFSVECRGCSLQLPWSLLEAGDGLCPECVTHIATASAACGAPEAATASTRSPASEPSEESFDSDPAHLAATAAACEGPAPSRTGRAWGRRFAQKGAESTSVTEAVDPAGLWQ
;
A
#
# COMPACT_ATOMS: atom_id res chain seq x y z
N MET A 1 -31.09 11.05 12.24
CA MET A 1 -31.97 9.90 12.52
C MET A 1 -31.59 9.35 13.87
N PRO A 2 -32.53 8.97 14.74
CA PRO A 2 -32.20 8.19 15.92
C PRO A 2 -31.58 6.85 15.49
N LEU A 3 -30.62 6.35 16.27
CA LEU A 3 -30.11 5.00 16.11
C LEU A 3 -31.28 4.03 16.34
N GLN A 4 -31.60 3.19 15.35
CA GLN A 4 -32.39 1.98 15.65
C GLN A 4 -31.57 1.15 16.64
N LYS A 5 -32.18 0.70 17.74
CA LYS A 5 -31.47 -0.09 18.72
C LYS A 5 -31.05 -1.42 18.07
N LEU A 6 -29.83 -1.89 18.35
CA LEU A 6 -29.35 -3.20 17.88
C LEU A 6 -30.29 -4.34 18.34
N SER A 7 -30.98 -4.16 19.48
CA SER A 7 -32.04 -5.05 19.98
C SER A 7 -33.15 -5.32 18.96
N ASP A 8 -33.47 -4.37 18.09
CA ASP A 8 -34.57 -4.49 17.12
C ASP A 8 -34.17 -5.33 15.90
N VAL A 9 -32.86 -5.47 15.65
CA VAL A 9 -32.29 -6.27 14.55
C VAL A 9 -31.97 -7.69 15.03
N ALA A 10 -31.64 -7.85 16.31
CA ALA A 10 -31.37 -9.14 16.95
C ALA A 10 -32.65 -9.96 17.23
N ARG A 11 -33.43 -10.29 16.20
CA ARG A 11 -34.49 -11.32 16.28
C ARG A 11 -33.86 -12.71 16.39
N ALA A 12 -33.42 -13.06 17.60
CA ALA A 12 -33.09 -14.44 17.94
C ALA A 12 -34.29 -15.36 17.70
N VAL A 13 -34.05 -16.52 17.08
CA VAL A 13 -35.07 -17.57 16.96
C VAL A 13 -35.23 -18.20 18.36
N PRO A 14 -36.43 -18.17 18.97
CA PRO A 14 -36.61 -18.72 20.31
C PRO A 14 -36.51 -20.25 20.26
N VAL A 15 -35.51 -20.81 20.95
CA VAL A 15 -35.40 -22.25 21.17
C VAL A 15 -36.47 -22.64 22.21
N PRO A 16 -37.41 -23.56 21.88
CA PRO A 16 -38.49 -23.91 22.79
C PRO A 16 -37.99 -24.89 23.87
N ASN A 17 -37.58 -24.37 25.02
CA ASN A 17 -37.35 -25.19 26.21
C ASN A 17 -38.10 -24.60 27.41
N GLY A 18 -39.14 -25.31 27.85
CA GLY A 18 -40.06 -24.85 28.89
C GLY A 18 -39.53 -25.08 30.30
N GLN A 19 -38.69 -24.18 30.79
CA GLN A 19 -38.36 -24.07 32.22
C GLN A 19 -38.46 -22.62 32.68
N SER A 20 -39.22 -22.40 33.76
CA SER A 20 -39.43 -21.08 34.36
C SER A 20 -38.18 -20.63 35.11
N GLN A 21 -37.47 -19.62 34.59
CA GLN A 21 -36.32 -19.04 35.29
C GLN A 21 -36.76 -18.18 36.50
N PRO A 22 -35.94 -18.12 37.57
CA PRO A 22 -36.18 -17.24 38.71
C PRO A 22 -36.03 -15.76 38.32
N ALA A 23 -36.58 -14.87 39.14
CA ALA A 23 -36.60 -13.42 38.88
C ALA A 23 -35.17 -12.85 38.75
N ALA A 24 -34.82 -12.40 37.54
CA ALA A 24 -33.51 -11.85 37.24
C ALA A 24 -33.26 -10.55 38.01
N THR A 25 -32.17 -10.51 38.77
CA THR A 25 -31.56 -9.25 39.22
C THR A 25 -31.24 -8.40 37.99
N SER A 26 -31.62 -7.13 37.99
CA SER A 26 -31.43 -6.22 36.85
C SER A 26 -29.94 -6.12 36.50
N SER A 27 -29.56 -6.72 35.37
CA SER A 27 -28.20 -6.74 34.84
C SER A 27 -27.63 -5.32 34.71
N ALA A 28 -26.37 -5.14 35.09
CA ALA A 28 -25.74 -3.82 35.11
C ALA A 28 -25.49 -3.28 33.69
N THR A 29 -26.38 -2.42 33.23
CA THR A 29 -26.21 -1.62 32.01
C THR A 29 -24.91 -0.81 32.07
N LYS A 30 -24.05 -0.89 31.05
CA LYS A 30 -22.86 -0.04 30.92
C LYS A 30 -23.15 1.16 30.02
N ILE A 31 -22.79 2.36 30.47
CA ILE A 31 -22.92 3.60 29.70
C ILE A 31 -21.53 4.14 29.41
N TYR A 32 -21.23 4.45 28.16
CA TYR A 32 -19.96 5.08 27.76
C TYR A 32 -20.18 6.38 27.01
N ARG A 33 -19.37 7.39 27.33
CA ARG A 33 -19.23 8.60 26.53
C ARG A 33 -18.09 8.46 25.51
N TRP A 34 -18.36 8.82 24.26
CA TRP A 34 -17.40 8.67 23.17
C TRP A 34 -17.49 9.77 22.10
N ILE A 35 -16.40 10.00 21.36
CA ILE A 35 -16.31 11.06 20.34
C ILE A 35 -15.84 10.45 19.01
N GLU A 36 -16.68 10.53 17.97
CA GLU A 36 -16.31 10.10 16.61
C GLU A 36 -15.42 11.15 15.93
N PHE A 37 -14.35 10.72 15.26
CA PHE A 37 -13.32 11.59 14.64
C PHE A 37 -13.85 12.77 13.79
N ALA A 38 -15.02 12.61 13.15
CA ALA A 38 -15.62 13.65 12.29
C ALA A 38 -16.71 14.48 12.98
N ASN A 39 -17.27 14.01 14.09
CA ASN A 39 -18.38 14.66 14.78
C ASN A 39 -17.82 15.46 15.97
N LYS A 40 -18.14 16.76 16.03
CA LYS A 40 -17.76 17.60 17.18
C LYS A 40 -18.59 17.31 18.45
N GLY A 41 -19.64 16.49 18.35
CA GLY A 41 -20.51 16.14 19.45
C GLY A 41 -20.09 14.82 20.11
N GLU A 42 -19.94 14.86 21.43
CA GLU A 42 -19.91 13.67 22.27
C GLU A 42 -21.19 12.85 22.07
N GLN A 43 -21.04 11.53 22.00
CA GLN A 43 -22.11 10.55 21.94
C GLN A 43 -22.14 9.80 23.27
N ILE A 44 -23.34 9.42 23.69
CA ILE A 44 -23.54 8.54 24.85
C ILE A 44 -24.19 7.27 24.31
N THR A 45 -23.68 6.11 24.65
CA THR A 45 -24.27 4.83 24.27
C THR A 45 -24.39 3.93 25.49
N GLU A 46 -25.59 3.38 25.61
CA GLU A 46 -26.02 2.45 26.65
C GLU A 46 -25.94 1.03 26.06
N PHE A 47 -25.19 0.15 26.71
CA PHE A 47 -25.06 -1.25 26.34
C PHE A 47 -25.68 -2.11 27.45
N ASP A 48 -26.72 -2.85 27.09
CA ASP A 48 -27.39 -3.80 27.97
C ASP A 48 -26.79 -5.21 27.86
N GLU A 49 -27.26 -6.12 28.71
CA GLU A 49 -26.86 -7.52 28.73
C GLU A 49 -27.04 -8.23 27.37
N SER A 50 -28.06 -7.84 26.59
CA SER A 50 -28.28 -8.42 25.26
C SER A 50 -27.17 -8.07 24.27
N HIS A 51 -26.55 -6.89 24.42
CA HIS A 51 -25.38 -6.51 23.64
C HIS A 51 -24.13 -7.32 24.03
N PHE A 52 -23.92 -7.59 25.32
CA PHE A 52 -22.81 -8.43 25.78
C PHE A 52 -22.97 -9.89 25.32
N GLN A 53 -24.19 -10.40 25.29
CA GLN A 53 -24.55 -11.73 24.77
C GLN A 53 -24.66 -11.78 23.24
N LEU A 54 -24.47 -10.65 22.52
CA LEU A 54 -24.56 -10.59 21.07
C LEU A 54 -23.47 -11.46 20.42
N GLN A 55 -23.88 -12.62 19.91
CA GLN A 55 -23.07 -13.55 19.13
C GLN A 55 -23.81 -13.93 17.85
N GLY A 56 -23.06 -14.17 16.76
CA GLY A 56 -23.60 -14.53 15.46
C GLY A 56 -23.42 -13.41 14.44
N HIS A 57 -24.34 -13.31 13.50
CA HIS A 57 -24.21 -12.42 12.35
C HIS A 57 -25.24 -11.29 12.38
N PHE A 58 -24.88 -10.09 11.93
CA PHE A 58 -25.80 -8.97 11.71
C PHE A 58 -25.39 -8.11 10.51
N GLU A 59 -26.40 -7.54 9.85
CA GLU A 59 -26.20 -6.61 8.74
C GLU A 59 -25.83 -5.22 9.25
N SER A 60 -24.87 -4.55 8.59
CA SER A 60 -24.57 -3.14 8.83
C SER A 60 -24.27 -2.41 7.53
N ASN A 61 -24.71 -1.15 7.47
CA ASN A 61 -24.80 -0.37 6.24
C ASN A 61 -24.60 1.13 6.48
N SER A 62 -23.62 1.72 5.80
CA SER A 62 -23.15 3.10 6.00
C SER A 62 -24.12 4.17 5.49
N SER A 63 -25.04 3.79 4.61
CA SER A 63 -26.21 4.59 4.22
C SER A 63 -27.28 3.70 3.57
N GLU A 64 -28.49 4.22 3.43
CA GLU A 64 -29.57 3.60 2.63
C GLU A 64 -29.12 3.30 1.19
N GLY A 65 -28.25 4.13 0.62
CA GLY A 65 -27.62 3.89 -0.68
C GLY A 65 -26.74 2.64 -0.67
N HIS A 66 -25.88 2.48 0.35
CA HIS A 66 -25.05 1.28 0.51
C HIS A 66 -25.93 0.04 0.66
N LYS A 67 -26.93 0.07 1.56
CA LYS A 67 -27.89 -1.03 1.74
C LYS A 67 -28.58 -1.41 0.44
N THR A 68 -29.12 -0.42 -0.26
CA THR A 68 -29.83 -0.66 -1.52
C THR A 68 -28.91 -1.19 -2.61
N TYR A 69 -27.61 -0.87 -2.61
CA TYR A 69 -26.62 -1.45 -3.51
C TYR A 69 -26.25 -2.89 -3.13
N GLN A 70 -26.05 -3.15 -1.84
CA GLN A 70 -25.85 -4.50 -1.27
C GLN A 70 -27.03 -5.42 -1.59
N ASP A 71 -28.28 -4.97 -1.41
CA ASP A 71 -29.49 -5.72 -1.74
C ASP A 71 -29.58 -6.09 -3.23
N ARG A 72 -29.12 -5.20 -4.13
CA ARG A 72 -29.05 -5.49 -5.58
C ARG A 72 -28.02 -6.56 -5.89
N LEU A 73 -26.83 -6.49 -5.30
CA LEU A 73 -25.78 -7.51 -5.46
C LEU A 73 -26.20 -8.85 -4.86
N ARG A 74 -26.82 -8.86 -3.68
CA ARG A 74 -27.43 -10.05 -3.07
C ARG A 74 -28.53 -10.65 -3.95
N SER A 75 -29.38 -9.83 -4.57
CA SER A 75 -30.43 -10.32 -5.49
C SER A 75 -29.82 -11.10 -6.67
N ILE A 76 -28.72 -10.60 -7.25
CA ILE A 76 -27.99 -11.31 -8.31
C ILE A 76 -27.33 -12.58 -7.76
N HIS A 77 -26.71 -12.52 -6.59
CA HIS A 77 -26.01 -13.65 -5.99
C HIS A 77 -26.97 -14.79 -5.61
N PHE A 78 -28.07 -14.50 -4.93
CA PHE A 78 -29.05 -15.51 -4.54
C PHE A 78 -29.76 -16.14 -5.76
N ARG A 79 -29.94 -15.41 -6.88
CA ARG A 79 -30.33 -16.04 -8.16
C ARG A 79 -29.31 -17.10 -8.60
N LYS A 80 -28.01 -16.79 -8.53
CA LYS A 80 -26.92 -17.73 -8.86
C LYS A 80 -26.86 -18.94 -7.89
N GLU A 81 -27.54 -18.89 -6.76
CA GLU A 81 -27.73 -20.01 -5.82
C GLU A 81 -29.04 -20.80 -6.07
N GLY A 82 -29.81 -20.49 -7.12
CA GLY A 82 -31.08 -21.15 -7.45
C GLY A 82 -32.30 -20.66 -6.66
N LYS A 83 -32.19 -19.58 -5.86
CA LYS A 83 -33.32 -19.07 -5.05
C LYS A 83 -34.34 -18.33 -5.91
N THR A 84 -35.63 -18.53 -5.62
CA THR A 84 -36.73 -17.91 -6.34
C THR A 84 -36.88 -16.40 -6.02
N LYS A 85 -37.57 -15.65 -6.88
CA LYS A 85 -37.84 -14.21 -6.68
C LYS A 85 -38.51 -13.92 -5.33
N ALA A 86 -39.49 -14.72 -4.94
CA ALA A 86 -40.24 -14.58 -3.69
C ALA A 86 -39.36 -14.85 -2.45
N GLU A 87 -38.51 -15.88 -2.51
CA GLU A 87 -37.56 -16.16 -1.42
C GLU A 87 -36.52 -15.06 -1.27
N ILE A 88 -35.95 -14.56 -2.37
CA ILE A 88 -34.99 -13.45 -2.35
C ILE A 88 -35.66 -12.19 -1.79
N ALA A 89 -36.89 -11.90 -2.18
CA ALA A 89 -37.65 -10.75 -1.67
C ALA A 89 -37.87 -10.86 -0.15
N ARG A 90 -38.29 -12.03 0.33
CA ARG A 90 -38.44 -12.36 1.76
C ARG A 90 -37.12 -12.24 2.53
N LEU A 91 -36.03 -12.80 2.00
CA LEU A 91 -34.69 -12.77 2.62
C LEU A 91 -34.14 -11.35 2.74
N LEU A 92 -34.38 -10.48 1.75
CA LEU A 92 -33.88 -9.10 1.74
C LEU A 92 -34.82 -8.11 2.45
N GLY A 93 -36.03 -8.51 2.83
CA GLY A 93 -37.06 -7.58 3.29
C GLY A 93 -37.45 -6.55 2.21
N ARG A 94 -37.44 -6.94 0.94
CA ARG A 94 -37.78 -6.10 -0.23
C ARG A 94 -38.97 -6.68 -0.98
N SER A 95 -39.57 -5.91 -1.89
CA SER A 95 -40.65 -6.41 -2.75
C SER A 95 -40.11 -7.30 -3.88
N GLU A 96 -40.92 -8.24 -4.35
CA GLU A 96 -40.58 -9.06 -5.53
C GLU A 96 -40.33 -8.19 -6.78
N GLN A 97 -41.02 -7.06 -6.91
CA GLN A 97 -40.76 -6.09 -7.99
C GLN A 97 -39.35 -5.49 -7.91
N PHE A 98 -38.82 -5.25 -6.70
CA PHE A 98 -37.44 -4.81 -6.52
C PHE A 98 -36.48 -5.91 -6.99
N VAL A 99 -36.69 -7.15 -6.53
CA VAL A 99 -35.85 -8.29 -6.92
C VAL A 99 -35.88 -8.49 -8.43
N ALA A 100 -37.08 -8.58 -9.03
CA ALA A 100 -37.28 -8.78 -10.47
C ALA A 100 -36.52 -7.74 -11.32
N LYS A 101 -36.44 -6.49 -10.87
CA LYS A 101 -35.73 -5.40 -11.57
C LYS A 101 -34.20 -5.54 -11.56
N TRP A 102 -33.62 -6.23 -10.57
CA TRP A 102 -32.17 -6.22 -10.33
C TRP A 102 -31.52 -7.60 -10.45
N TRP A 103 -32.21 -8.67 -10.05
CA TRP A 103 -31.64 -10.02 -9.96
C TRP A 103 -31.13 -10.57 -11.30
N GLN A 104 -31.78 -10.22 -12.41
CA GLN A 104 -31.43 -10.62 -13.78
C GLN A 104 -30.18 -9.92 -14.32
N LYS A 105 -29.84 -8.74 -13.79
CA LYS A 105 -28.72 -7.93 -14.28
C LYS A 105 -27.37 -8.55 -13.97
N ASP A 106 -26.34 -8.11 -14.68
CA ASP A 106 -24.95 -8.39 -14.26
C ASP A 106 -24.52 -7.44 -13.13
N GLU A 107 -23.57 -7.88 -12.31
CA GLU A 107 -23.00 -7.10 -11.21
C GLU A 107 -22.39 -5.76 -11.68
N ARG A 108 -21.93 -5.68 -12.94
CA ARG A 108 -21.36 -4.47 -13.56
C ARG A 108 -22.42 -3.45 -13.96
N GLU A 109 -23.66 -3.88 -14.17
CA GLU A 109 -24.78 -3.03 -14.60
C GLU A 109 -25.49 -2.36 -13.42
N ILE A 110 -25.20 -2.79 -12.19
CA ILE A 110 -25.78 -2.19 -10.99
C ILE A 110 -25.15 -0.80 -10.77
N PRO A 111 -25.95 0.29 -10.86
CA PRO A 111 -25.40 1.63 -10.69
C PRO A 111 -24.92 1.82 -9.25
N ARG A 112 -23.63 2.13 -9.13
CA ARG A 112 -22.95 2.41 -7.85
C ARG A 112 -23.47 3.74 -7.28
N PRO A 113 -24.06 3.76 -6.07
CA PRO A 113 -24.51 5.00 -5.45
C PRO A 113 -23.32 5.82 -4.96
N TRP A 114 -23.52 7.12 -4.78
CA TRP A 114 -22.50 8.01 -4.24
C TRP A 114 -22.07 7.55 -2.84
N GLY A 115 -20.75 7.41 -2.64
CA GLY A 115 -20.14 6.87 -1.42
C GLY A 115 -19.71 5.39 -1.50
N VAL A 116 -20.24 4.59 -2.44
CA VAL A 116 -19.68 3.26 -2.75
C VAL A 116 -18.51 3.45 -3.70
N HIS A 117 -17.29 3.23 -3.19
CA HIS A 117 -16.08 3.72 -3.84
C HIS A 117 -15.62 2.86 -5.03
N GLU A 118 -14.97 3.51 -6.00
CA GLU A 118 -14.51 2.84 -7.23
C GLU A 118 -13.37 1.85 -7.02
N TYR A 119 -12.54 2.01 -5.97
CA TYR A 119 -11.45 1.07 -5.69
C TYR A 119 -11.92 -0.31 -5.19
N MET A 120 -13.19 -0.44 -4.78
CA MET A 120 -13.84 -1.75 -4.54
C MET A 120 -14.17 -2.49 -5.84
N SER A 121 -13.70 -2.01 -7.00
CA SER A 121 -13.75 -2.72 -8.27
C SER A 121 -12.39 -3.32 -8.64
N LYS A 122 -12.43 -4.43 -9.39
CA LYS A 122 -11.28 -5.32 -9.72
C LYS A 122 -9.99 -4.63 -10.17
N GLU A 123 -10.07 -3.46 -10.81
CA GLU A 123 -8.90 -2.82 -11.45
C GLU A 123 -8.00 -2.02 -10.50
N LEU A 124 -8.52 -1.55 -9.37
CA LEU A 124 -7.80 -0.67 -8.44
C LEU A 124 -7.27 -1.42 -7.22
N GLY A 125 -8.10 -2.24 -6.55
CA GLY A 125 -7.72 -2.96 -5.33
C GLY A 125 -6.42 -3.79 -5.45
N SER A 126 -6.19 -4.40 -6.62
CA SER A 126 -4.99 -5.20 -6.89
C SER A 126 -3.66 -4.45 -6.85
N LYS A 127 -3.66 -3.11 -6.84
CA LYS A 127 -2.45 -2.27 -6.78
C LYS A 127 -2.32 -1.44 -5.52
N THR A 128 -3.34 -1.44 -4.69
CA THR A 128 -3.48 -0.52 -3.55
C THR A 128 -3.54 -1.25 -2.21
N ALA A 129 -3.18 -2.54 -2.18
CA ALA A 129 -3.21 -3.40 -1.00
C ALA A 129 -2.26 -2.88 0.10
N THR A 130 -2.76 -1.97 0.91
CA THR A 130 -2.12 -1.46 2.13
C THR A 130 -2.06 -2.50 3.25
N SER A 131 -2.79 -3.61 3.07
CA SER A 131 -3.02 -4.69 4.03
C SER A 131 -1.98 -5.82 4.00
N GLU A 132 -0.98 -5.77 3.11
CA GLU A 132 -0.07 -6.89 2.76
C GLU A 132 -0.74 -8.19 2.27
N ALA A 133 -2.05 -8.34 2.42
CA ALA A 133 -2.82 -9.47 1.94
C ALA A 133 -2.70 -9.61 0.43
N THR A 134 -2.22 -10.75 -0.04
CA THR A 134 -2.10 -11.02 -1.47
C THR A 134 -3.38 -11.64 -2.02
N LEU A 135 -3.83 -11.13 -3.17
CA LEU A 135 -4.86 -11.81 -3.95
C LEU A 135 -4.21 -12.98 -4.68
N THR A 136 -4.58 -14.21 -4.30
CA THR A 136 -4.16 -15.39 -5.07
C THR A 136 -4.66 -15.27 -6.51
N GLU A 137 -3.87 -15.67 -7.51
CA GLU A 137 -4.18 -15.41 -8.93
C GLU A 137 -5.51 -16.04 -9.40
N ASN A 138 -5.97 -17.05 -8.66
CA ASN A 138 -7.19 -17.84 -8.89
C ASN A 138 -8.43 -17.29 -8.15
N SER A 139 -8.30 -16.27 -7.31
CA SER A 139 -9.44 -15.68 -6.60
C SER A 139 -10.37 -14.93 -7.57
N GLU A 140 -11.56 -15.47 -7.84
CA GLU A 140 -12.61 -14.78 -8.60
C GLU A 140 -13.27 -13.65 -7.78
N VAL A 141 -12.63 -12.48 -7.72
CA VAL A 141 -13.10 -11.36 -6.88
C VAL A 141 -14.35 -10.66 -7.43
N THR A 142 -15.52 -11.29 -7.39
CA THR A 142 -16.81 -10.68 -7.79
C THR A 142 -17.06 -9.37 -7.02
N THR A 143 -17.93 -8.49 -7.52
CA THR A 143 -18.22 -7.23 -6.79
C THR A 143 -19.00 -7.54 -5.49
N ALA A 144 -19.72 -8.66 -5.46
CA ALA A 144 -20.33 -9.20 -4.24
C ALA A 144 -19.28 -9.64 -3.19
N ALA A 145 -18.13 -10.19 -3.61
CA ALA A 145 -17.09 -10.74 -2.71
C ALA A 145 -16.52 -9.74 -1.67
N TRP A 146 -16.65 -8.44 -1.91
CA TRP A 146 -16.16 -7.37 -1.02
C TRP A 146 -17.06 -7.18 0.21
N TRP A 147 -18.30 -7.65 0.11
CA TRP A 147 -19.32 -7.48 1.12
C TRP A 147 -19.47 -8.78 1.91
N ARG A 148 -19.40 -8.63 3.22
CA ARG A 148 -19.69 -9.66 4.22
C ARG A 148 -20.46 -8.97 5.32
N ASP A 149 -21.47 -9.62 5.85
CA ASP A 149 -22.09 -9.15 7.09
C ASP A 149 -21.13 -9.24 8.27
N ILE A 150 -21.47 -8.58 9.39
CA ILE A 150 -20.63 -8.57 10.59
C ILE A 150 -20.92 -9.85 11.37
N GLU A 151 -19.91 -10.69 11.57
CA GLU A 151 -19.92 -11.80 12.51
C GLU A 151 -19.26 -11.34 13.81
N VAL A 152 -19.92 -11.52 14.96
CA VAL A 152 -19.34 -11.32 16.29
C VAL A 152 -19.29 -12.65 17.02
N ARG A 153 -18.14 -12.95 17.60
CA ARG A 153 -17.92 -14.08 18.49
C ARG A 153 -17.31 -13.58 19.79
N ARG A 154 -18.11 -13.63 20.84
CA ARG A 154 -17.68 -13.25 22.19
C ARG A 154 -16.70 -14.27 22.74
N LYS A 155 -15.65 -13.80 23.42
CA LYS A 155 -14.66 -14.65 24.11
C LYS A 155 -14.17 -15.83 23.24
N TYR A 156 -13.79 -15.55 21.99
CA TYR A 156 -13.48 -16.56 20.97
C TYR A 156 -12.39 -17.56 21.41
N HIS A 157 -11.41 -17.08 22.16
CA HIS A 157 -10.40 -17.88 22.82
C HIS A 157 -9.94 -17.09 24.05
N VAL A 158 -10.24 -17.59 25.24
CA VAL A 158 -9.84 -16.96 26.50
C VAL A 158 -8.48 -17.52 26.89
N ASP A 159 -7.45 -16.69 26.73
CA ASP A 159 -6.10 -16.93 27.21
C ASP A 159 -5.57 -15.57 27.72
N PRO A 160 -5.43 -15.37 29.04
CA PRO A 160 -5.17 -14.06 29.63
C PRO A 160 -3.80 -13.50 29.23
N ASP A 161 -2.84 -14.37 28.91
CA ASP A 161 -1.46 -14.01 28.64
C ASP A 161 -1.32 -13.30 27.27
N VAL A 162 -2.31 -13.43 26.37
CA VAL A 162 -2.25 -12.85 25.01
C VAL A 162 -2.02 -11.35 25.02
N TYR A 163 -2.67 -10.60 25.92
CA TYR A 163 -2.50 -9.15 25.98
C TYR A 163 -1.08 -8.78 26.42
N ASP A 164 -0.58 -9.39 27.49
CA ASP A 164 0.71 -9.06 28.09
C ASP A 164 1.89 -9.59 27.26
N GLU A 165 1.78 -10.79 26.68
CA GLU A 165 2.78 -11.31 25.72
C GLU A 165 2.89 -10.37 24.50
N LEU A 166 1.75 -9.99 23.88
CA LEU A 166 1.78 -9.09 22.74
C LEU A 166 2.26 -7.68 23.12
N LEU A 167 1.91 -7.17 24.31
CA LEU A 167 2.34 -5.85 24.76
C LEU A 167 3.85 -5.80 24.96
N ASN A 168 4.43 -6.77 25.66
CA ASN A 168 5.82 -6.77 26.08
C ASN A 168 6.80 -7.25 24.98
N ASN A 169 6.37 -8.16 24.10
CA ASN A 169 7.25 -8.75 23.06
C ASN A 169 7.15 -8.06 21.68
N THR A 170 6.49 -6.90 21.59
CA THR A 170 6.25 -6.19 20.33
C THR A 170 6.92 -4.81 20.32
N GLU A 171 7.62 -4.49 19.23
CA GLU A 171 8.18 -3.15 19.00
C GLU A 171 7.10 -2.19 18.47
N TRP A 172 6.46 -1.44 19.38
CA TRP A 172 5.38 -0.51 19.04
C TRP A 172 5.88 0.80 18.41
N LYS A 173 5.25 1.23 17.31
CA LYS A 173 5.63 2.45 16.58
C LYS A 173 4.44 3.41 16.41
N SER A 174 4.66 4.67 16.81
CA SER A 174 3.75 5.79 16.56
C SER A 174 3.78 6.15 15.07
N ASN A 175 2.67 5.92 14.37
CA ASN A 175 2.57 6.16 12.94
C ASN A 175 2.00 7.53 12.61
N ALA A 176 2.38 8.08 11.45
CA ALA A 176 1.75 9.27 10.91
C ALA A 176 0.29 8.97 10.51
N ALA A 177 -0.67 9.77 10.95
CA ALA A 177 -2.07 9.56 10.61
C ALA A 177 -2.27 9.76 9.10
N ARG A 178 -2.69 8.70 8.40
CA ARG A 178 -2.91 8.74 6.94
C ARG A 178 -4.39 8.92 6.59
N THR A 179 -4.66 9.39 5.38
CA THR A 179 -5.97 9.40 4.73
C THR A 179 -5.81 8.85 3.33
N ARG A 180 -6.66 7.89 2.95
CA ARG A 180 -6.72 7.41 1.57
C ARG A 180 -7.65 8.33 0.78
N ASP A 181 -7.16 8.96 -0.28
CA ASP A 181 -8.03 9.60 -1.27
C ASP A 181 -8.84 8.50 -1.95
N PHE A 182 -10.15 8.49 -1.68
CA PHE A 182 -11.06 7.46 -2.20
C PHE A 182 -11.25 7.50 -3.72
N SER A 183 -10.82 8.57 -4.41
CA SER A 183 -10.90 8.71 -5.86
C SER A 183 -9.67 8.18 -6.60
N THR A 184 -8.49 8.26 -6.00
CA THR A 184 -7.22 7.78 -6.60
C THR A 184 -6.66 6.52 -5.94
N GLY A 185 -7.11 6.20 -4.72
CA GLY A 185 -6.51 5.18 -3.86
C GLY A 185 -5.21 5.62 -3.17
N ALA A 186 -4.71 6.84 -3.43
CA ALA A 186 -3.46 7.35 -2.87
C ALA A 186 -3.54 7.58 -1.36
N SER A 187 -2.47 7.28 -0.63
CA SER A 187 -2.35 7.56 0.80
C SER A 187 -1.66 8.91 1.02
N HIS A 188 -2.38 9.87 1.60
CA HIS A 188 -1.85 11.16 2.02
C HIS A 188 -1.61 11.18 3.54
N VAL A 189 -0.49 11.75 3.97
CA VAL A 189 -0.26 12.06 5.38
C VAL A 189 -1.20 13.22 5.78
N LYS A 190 -1.82 13.12 6.96
CA LYS A 190 -2.58 14.22 7.55
C LYS A 190 -1.63 15.19 8.24
N TYR A 191 -1.88 16.47 8.05
CA TYR A 191 -1.26 17.56 8.78
C TYR A 191 -2.35 18.24 9.64
N ASP A 192 -1.96 18.90 10.72
CA ASP A 192 -2.85 19.76 11.51
C ASP A 192 -3.05 21.13 10.83
N LYS A 193 -3.60 22.14 11.52
CA LYS A 193 -3.84 23.46 10.92
C LYS A 193 -2.57 24.29 10.86
N GLU A 194 -1.63 23.96 11.73
CA GLU A 194 -0.32 24.55 11.93
C GLU A 194 0.69 23.99 10.90
N GLY A 195 0.29 22.97 10.15
CA GLY A 195 1.06 22.36 9.07
C GLY A 195 1.87 21.13 9.48
N LYS A 196 1.88 20.78 10.78
CA LYS A 196 2.67 19.69 11.34
C LYS A 196 2.03 18.34 11.08
N MET A 197 2.86 17.33 10.88
CA MET A 197 2.44 15.95 10.71
C MET A 197 1.60 15.46 11.90
N LYS A 198 0.31 15.17 11.65
CA LYS A 198 -0.58 14.65 12.69
C LYS A 198 -0.23 13.18 12.97
N LEU A 199 0.25 12.88 14.17
CA LEU A 199 0.44 11.51 14.62
C LEU A 199 -0.92 10.80 14.81
N GLN A 200 -0.91 9.50 14.59
CA GLN A 200 -2.04 8.61 14.83
C GLN A 200 -2.18 8.39 16.34
N GLY A 201 -3.41 8.35 16.85
CA GLY A 201 -3.66 8.23 18.29
C GLY A 201 -3.38 6.84 18.86
N ASN A 202 -3.12 5.85 18.01
CA ASN A 202 -2.72 4.50 18.41
C ASN A 202 -1.32 4.20 17.88
N GLN A 203 -0.59 3.36 18.62
CA GLN A 203 0.67 2.79 18.17
C GLN A 203 0.35 1.54 17.34
N SER A 204 1.28 1.11 16.48
CA SER A 204 1.09 -0.05 15.63
C SER A 204 2.38 -0.79 15.36
N ALA A 205 2.27 -2.09 15.11
CA ALA A 205 3.38 -2.97 14.79
C ALA A 205 2.94 -4.05 13.79
N LYS A 206 3.92 -4.73 13.19
CA LYS A 206 3.67 -5.94 12.40
C LYS A 206 3.77 -7.15 13.32
N TYR A 207 2.80 -8.06 13.26
CA TYR A 207 2.89 -9.28 14.06
C TYR A 207 4.08 -10.13 13.61
N THR A 208 4.86 -10.60 14.58
CA THR A 208 5.99 -11.49 14.35
C THR A 208 5.68 -12.83 15.01
N LYS A 209 5.62 -13.90 14.21
CA LYS A 209 5.34 -15.25 14.70
C LYS A 209 6.29 -15.61 15.85
N GLY A 210 5.75 -16.13 16.95
CA GLY A 210 6.49 -16.43 18.17
C GLY A 210 6.61 -15.27 19.17
N SER A 211 6.11 -14.06 18.87
CA SER A 211 6.06 -12.97 19.87
C SER A 211 5.01 -13.21 20.97
N SER A 212 4.02 -14.06 20.70
CA SER A 212 3.05 -14.52 21.69
C SER A 212 2.66 -15.96 21.36
N PRO A 213 3.21 -16.97 22.08
CA PRO A 213 2.78 -18.37 22.00
C PRO A 213 1.27 -18.58 22.21
N ALA A 214 0.64 -17.80 23.11
CA ALA A 214 -0.80 -17.83 23.33
C ALA A 214 -1.57 -17.40 22.06
N PHE A 215 -1.19 -16.26 21.47
CA PHE A 215 -1.78 -15.77 20.22
C PHE A 215 -1.50 -16.70 19.03
N ASP A 216 -0.33 -17.33 18.96
CA ASP A 216 0.02 -18.32 17.92
C ASP A 216 -0.91 -19.55 17.93
N LYS A 217 -1.30 -20.05 19.12
CA LYS A 217 -2.31 -21.11 19.26
C LYS A 217 -3.67 -20.63 18.76
N MET A 218 -4.08 -19.43 19.14
CA MET A 218 -5.34 -18.84 18.71
C MET A 218 -5.40 -18.63 17.18
N LEU A 219 -4.33 -18.15 16.56
CA LEU A 219 -4.22 -18.02 15.11
C LEU A 219 -4.37 -19.37 14.40
N GLN A 220 -3.77 -20.44 14.94
CA GLN A 220 -3.91 -21.79 14.37
C GLN A 220 -5.37 -22.29 14.44
N LYS A 221 -6.04 -22.09 15.59
CA LYS A 221 -7.48 -22.35 15.73
C LYS A 221 -8.28 -21.55 14.69
N PHE A 222 -8.08 -20.24 14.61
CA PHE A 222 -8.77 -19.36 13.67
C PHE A 222 -8.56 -19.76 12.20
N PHE A 223 -7.31 -20.00 11.76
CA PHE A 223 -7.04 -20.37 10.37
C PHE A 223 -7.61 -21.74 9.99
N SER A 224 -7.58 -22.72 10.92
CA SER A 224 -8.18 -24.03 10.70
C SER A 224 -9.72 -23.96 10.61
N GLU A 225 -10.37 -23.15 11.45
CA GLU A 225 -11.83 -23.01 11.46
C GLU A 225 -12.35 -22.28 10.21
N TYR A 226 -11.68 -21.19 9.80
CA TYR A 226 -12.11 -20.36 8.69
C TYR A 226 -11.54 -20.79 7.32
N GLY A 227 -10.69 -21.83 7.27
CA GLY A 227 -10.13 -22.35 6.02
C GLY A 227 -9.13 -21.40 5.35
N LEU A 228 -8.31 -20.71 6.14
CA LEU A 228 -7.31 -19.76 5.66
C LEU A 228 -5.96 -20.47 5.45
N ALA A 229 -5.63 -20.71 4.18
CA ALA A 229 -4.42 -21.45 3.80
C ALA A 229 -3.11 -20.65 3.99
N GLU A 230 -3.17 -19.32 3.85
CA GLU A 230 -2.02 -18.42 3.97
C GLU A 230 -1.93 -17.89 5.40
N ARG A 231 -0.87 -18.28 6.14
CA ARG A 231 -0.88 -18.28 7.62
C ARG A 231 -0.33 -17.03 8.31
N THR A 232 0.16 -16.02 7.59
CA THR A 232 0.82 -14.84 8.23
C THR A 232 0.70 -13.52 7.48
N SER A 233 0.29 -13.52 6.21
CA SER A 233 0.19 -12.31 5.39
C SER A 233 -0.92 -11.40 5.89
N GLY A 234 -0.61 -10.13 6.20
CA GLY A 234 -1.61 -9.13 6.58
C GLY A 234 -2.14 -9.18 8.02
N ILE A 235 -1.35 -9.71 8.98
CA ILE A 235 -1.62 -9.56 10.41
C ILE A 235 -0.93 -8.28 10.92
N ALA A 236 -1.72 -7.28 11.32
CA ALA A 236 -1.22 -6.04 11.92
C ALA A 236 -1.67 -5.92 13.38
N LEU A 237 -0.83 -5.30 14.22
CA LEU A 237 -1.13 -5.02 15.62
C LEU A 237 -1.39 -3.51 15.80
N ASN A 238 -2.42 -3.14 16.55
CA ASN A 238 -2.68 -1.75 16.94
C ASN A 238 -2.88 -1.68 18.45
N TRP A 239 -1.99 -0.99 19.16
CA TRP A 239 -2.12 -0.73 20.59
C TRP A 239 -2.68 0.66 20.84
N TYR A 240 -3.71 0.71 21.68
CA TYR A 240 -4.37 1.90 22.18
C TYR A 240 -4.04 1.96 23.68
N PRO A 241 -3.01 2.73 24.11
CA PRO A 241 -2.62 2.81 25.52
C PRO A 241 -3.76 3.18 26.48
N ASP A 242 -4.74 3.96 26.00
CA ASP A 242 -5.85 4.48 26.79
C ASP A 242 -7.10 4.74 25.92
N GLY A 243 -8.16 5.24 26.56
CA GLY A 243 -9.37 5.73 25.93
C GLY A 243 -9.20 6.99 25.05
N ASP A 244 -8.14 7.75 25.24
CA ASP A 244 -7.87 8.97 24.46
C ASP A 244 -7.31 8.67 23.06
N SER A 245 -6.70 7.50 22.91
CA SER A 245 -6.19 6.90 21.68
C SER A 245 -7.31 6.66 20.64
N VAL A 246 -7.16 7.15 19.40
CA VAL A 246 -8.19 7.05 18.34
C VAL A 246 -7.69 6.50 17.00
N LEU A 247 -8.54 5.72 16.33
CA LEU A 247 -8.37 5.31 14.94
C LEU A 247 -9.49 5.92 14.06
N GLY A 248 -9.09 6.78 13.12
CA GLY A 248 -10.02 7.48 12.24
C GLY A 248 -10.88 6.55 11.38
N SER A 249 -12.13 6.91 11.18
CA SER A 249 -13.11 6.08 10.45
C SER A 249 -12.76 5.92 8.96
N HIS A 250 -12.36 4.71 8.56
CA HIS A 250 -11.79 4.33 7.26
C HIS A 250 -12.38 3.01 6.72
N ARG A 251 -11.92 2.51 5.57
CA ARG A 251 -12.33 1.23 4.97
C ARG A 251 -11.10 0.43 4.56
N HIS A 252 -11.21 -0.89 4.56
CA HIS A 252 -10.26 -1.79 3.90
C HIS A 252 -10.79 -2.21 2.52
N ASP A 253 -9.90 -2.75 1.71
CA ASP A 253 -10.14 -3.36 0.39
C ASP A 253 -10.13 -4.90 0.46
N CYS A 254 -10.42 -5.47 1.64
CA CYS A 254 -10.43 -6.90 1.93
C CYS A 254 -11.40 -7.18 3.10
N TRP A 255 -11.64 -8.47 3.41
CA TRP A 255 -12.29 -8.83 4.66
C TRP A 255 -11.30 -8.67 5.81
N THR A 256 -11.83 -8.40 7.00
CA THR A 256 -11.04 -8.16 8.21
C THR A 256 -11.62 -9.00 9.34
N ALA A 257 -10.79 -9.89 9.89
CA ALA A 257 -11.04 -10.50 11.19
C ALA A 257 -10.26 -9.68 12.22
N LEU A 258 -10.95 -9.06 13.17
CA LEU A 258 -10.39 -8.20 14.19
C LEU A 258 -10.55 -8.86 15.56
N PHE A 259 -9.43 -9.22 16.16
CA PHE A 259 -9.37 -9.61 17.57
C PHE A 259 -9.20 -8.37 18.46
N SER A 260 -9.70 -8.46 19.70
CA SER A 260 -9.69 -7.42 20.71
C SER A 260 -9.16 -7.99 22.02
N PHE A 261 -8.11 -7.38 22.58
CA PHE A 261 -7.50 -7.81 23.85
C PHE A 261 -7.30 -6.63 24.80
N GLY A 262 -7.42 -6.85 26.10
CA GLY A 262 -7.34 -5.83 27.14
C GLY A 262 -8.66 -5.08 27.35
N HIS A 263 -8.58 -3.77 27.58
CA HIS A 263 -9.74 -2.97 28.02
C HIS A 263 -10.85 -2.84 26.97
N GLU A 264 -12.10 -2.77 27.46
CA GLU A 264 -13.31 -2.63 26.65
C GLU A 264 -13.29 -1.35 25.82
N ARG A 265 -13.55 -1.46 24.50
CA ARG A 265 -13.62 -0.31 23.60
C ARG A 265 -14.67 -0.49 22.51
N ILE A 266 -15.28 0.62 22.13
CA ILE A 266 -16.19 0.69 20.98
C ILE A 266 -15.37 0.55 19.68
N LEU A 267 -15.80 -0.34 18.81
CA LEU A 267 -15.53 -0.32 17.37
C LEU A 267 -16.78 0.22 16.69
N THR A 268 -16.69 1.36 15.99
CA THR A 268 -17.81 1.79 15.15
C THR A 268 -17.72 1.04 13.82
N ILE A 269 -18.80 0.41 13.36
CA ILE A 269 -18.89 -0.19 12.03
C ILE A 269 -20.12 0.38 11.32
N ASP A 270 -19.89 1.11 10.24
CA ASP A 270 -20.86 1.87 9.47
C ASP A 270 -21.70 2.84 10.35
N LYS A 271 -21.04 3.40 11.37
CA LYS A 271 -21.55 4.26 12.48
C LYS A 271 -22.33 3.54 13.58
N THR A 272 -22.58 2.25 13.47
CA THR A 272 -23.14 1.45 14.57
C THR A 272 -22.04 1.18 15.61
N PRO A 273 -22.22 1.58 16.89
CA PRO A 273 -21.23 1.31 17.92
C PRO A 273 -21.32 -0.14 18.40
N LEU A 274 -20.21 -0.86 18.32
CA LEU A 274 -20.06 -2.22 18.85
C LEU A 274 -19.04 -2.20 19.98
N LEU A 275 -19.50 -2.27 21.23
CA LEU A 275 -18.59 -2.49 22.38
C LEU A 275 -17.94 -3.88 22.26
N LEU A 276 -16.61 -3.89 22.24
CA LEU A 276 -15.77 -5.08 22.21
C LEU A 276 -15.05 -5.23 23.54
N GLN A 277 -15.08 -6.45 24.06
CA GLN A 277 -14.43 -6.87 25.29
C GLN A 277 -13.07 -7.52 24.98
N ASP A 278 -12.44 -8.04 26.01
CA ASP A 278 -11.28 -8.91 25.89
C ASP A 278 -11.65 -10.24 25.23
N CYS A 279 -10.71 -10.79 24.45
CA CYS A 279 -10.84 -12.03 23.68
C CYS A 279 -12.00 -12.07 22.65
N ASP A 280 -12.60 -10.93 22.29
CA ASP A 280 -13.64 -10.84 21.26
C ASP A 280 -13.07 -10.90 19.84
N LEU A 281 -13.77 -11.62 18.94
CA LEU A 281 -13.51 -11.67 17.51
C LEU A 281 -14.68 -11.04 16.74
N VAL A 282 -14.37 -10.11 15.82
CA VAL A 282 -15.32 -9.55 14.85
C VAL A 282 -14.82 -9.80 13.44
N ILE A 283 -15.66 -10.32 12.54
CA ILE A 283 -15.32 -10.48 11.13
C ILE A 283 -16.29 -9.67 10.28
N PHE A 284 -15.76 -8.79 9.43
CA PHE A 284 -16.55 -7.93 8.55
C PHE A 284 -15.87 -7.75 7.18
N GLY A 285 -16.61 -7.26 6.20
CA GLY A 285 -16.12 -6.97 4.85
C GLY A 285 -15.51 -5.57 4.74
N THR A 286 -15.79 -4.87 3.64
CA THR A 286 -15.30 -3.50 3.41
C THR A 286 -16.11 -2.40 4.13
N GLN A 287 -16.80 -2.70 5.23
CA GLN A 287 -17.53 -1.70 6.02
C GLN A 287 -16.59 -0.60 6.54
N ARG A 288 -17.13 0.61 6.69
CA ARG A 288 -16.40 1.76 7.19
C ARG A 288 -16.35 1.69 8.69
N HIS A 289 -15.17 1.66 9.28
CA HIS A 289 -15.02 1.41 10.71
C HIS A 289 -13.88 2.22 11.32
N GLY A 290 -13.88 2.34 12.64
CA GLY A 290 -12.86 3.05 13.41
C GLY A 290 -13.03 2.89 14.92
N VAL A 291 -12.08 3.41 15.68
CA VAL A 291 -12.10 3.39 17.15
C VAL A 291 -12.22 4.84 17.64
N PRO A 292 -13.35 5.22 18.26
CA PRO A 292 -13.57 6.57 18.75
C PRO A 292 -12.81 6.84 20.05
N LYS A 293 -12.75 8.13 20.42
CA LYS A 293 -12.25 8.54 21.73
C LYS A 293 -13.24 8.09 22.80
N MET A 294 -12.78 7.53 23.92
CA MET A 294 -13.58 7.09 25.07
C MET A 294 -12.89 7.55 26.37
N PRO A 295 -12.98 8.82 26.77
CA PRO A 295 -12.12 9.42 27.81
C PRO A 295 -12.17 8.76 29.19
N GLU A 296 -13.20 7.96 29.45
CA GLU A 296 -13.44 7.21 30.70
C GLU A 296 -12.56 5.96 30.81
N ILE A 297 -12.13 5.37 29.69
CA ILE A 297 -11.27 4.18 29.69
C ILE A 297 -9.81 4.61 29.94
N LYS A 298 -9.19 4.05 30.98
CA LYS A 298 -7.79 4.34 31.35
C LYS A 298 -6.79 3.24 31.02
N GLY A 299 -7.23 1.99 30.92
CA GLY A 299 -6.35 0.89 30.55
C GLY A 299 -6.22 0.69 29.04
N GLY A 300 -5.16 -0.01 28.66
CA GLY A 300 -4.81 -0.25 27.28
C GLY A 300 -5.60 -1.38 26.61
N ARG A 301 -5.62 -1.35 25.28
CA ARG A 301 -6.23 -2.37 24.42
C ARG A 301 -5.35 -2.63 23.21
N ILE A 302 -5.18 -3.89 22.84
CA ILE A 302 -4.58 -4.30 21.57
C ILE A 302 -5.70 -4.77 20.63
N THR A 303 -5.72 -4.30 19.39
CA THR A 303 -6.50 -4.93 18.32
C THR A 303 -5.60 -5.57 17.29
N VAL A 304 -5.97 -6.78 16.85
CA VAL A 304 -5.25 -7.53 15.84
C VAL A 304 -6.14 -7.75 14.62
N PRO A 305 -6.20 -6.79 13.68
CA PRO A 305 -6.78 -7.00 12.37
C PRO A 305 -5.91 -7.98 11.54
N ILE A 306 -6.57 -9.02 11.05
CA ILE A 306 -6.10 -9.97 10.06
C ILE A 306 -6.85 -9.68 8.76
N PHE A 307 -6.09 -9.27 7.75
CA PHE A 307 -6.62 -8.95 6.42
C PHE A 307 -6.59 -10.16 5.51
N PHE A 308 -7.74 -10.52 4.91
CA PHE A 308 -7.79 -11.63 3.96
C PHE A 308 -8.80 -11.38 2.85
N TYR A 309 -8.53 -11.97 1.69
CA TYR A 309 -9.48 -12.04 0.58
C TYR A 309 -10.26 -13.36 0.66
N PRO A 310 -11.58 -13.34 0.47
CA PRO A 310 -12.38 -14.54 0.62
C PRO A 310 -12.04 -15.57 -0.47
N THR A 311 -11.79 -16.81 -0.05
CA THR A 311 -11.74 -17.96 -0.96
C THR A 311 -13.14 -18.31 -1.47
N HIS A 312 -13.25 -19.12 -2.52
CA HIS A 312 -14.54 -19.60 -3.04
C HIS A 312 -15.42 -20.26 -1.95
N MET A 313 -14.83 -20.97 -0.98
CA MET A 313 -15.57 -21.53 0.16
C MET A 313 -16.13 -20.45 1.08
N GLN A 314 -15.34 -19.41 1.35
CA GLN A 314 -15.73 -18.30 2.22
C GLN A 314 -16.80 -17.41 1.55
N MET A 315 -16.72 -17.22 0.23
CA MET A 315 -17.73 -16.51 -0.56
C MET A 315 -19.12 -17.15 -0.48
N LYS A 316 -19.22 -18.49 -0.42
CA LYS A 316 -20.50 -19.19 -0.17
C LYS A 316 -21.12 -18.86 1.20
N LYS A 317 -20.32 -18.32 2.13
CA LYS A 317 -20.77 -17.94 3.48
C LYS A 317 -20.94 -16.42 3.68
N GLN A 318 -20.67 -15.60 2.65
CA GLN A 318 -20.56 -14.15 2.80
C GLN A 318 -21.86 -13.44 3.27
N TRP A 319 -23.02 -14.07 3.06
CA TRP A 319 -24.36 -13.56 3.40
C TRP A 319 -25.13 -14.44 4.40
N GLN A 320 -24.46 -15.29 5.18
CA GLN A 320 -25.10 -16.26 6.09
C GLN A 320 -25.72 -15.64 7.37
N THR A 321 -26.03 -14.34 7.35
CA THR A 321 -26.76 -13.62 8.41
C THR A 321 -28.22 -14.03 8.54
N LEU A 322 -28.74 -14.74 7.54
CA LEU A 322 -30.09 -15.23 7.52
C LEU A 322 -30.11 -16.69 7.97
N THR A 323 -30.01 -16.84 9.30
CA THR A 323 -30.47 -17.98 10.11
C THR A 323 -30.65 -19.30 9.37
N ASP A 324 -29.62 -20.13 9.36
CA ASP A 324 -29.81 -21.58 9.31
C ASP A 324 -28.84 -22.27 10.28
N PRO A 325 -29.26 -22.53 11.54
CA PRO A 325 -28.43 -23.22 12.52
C PRO A 325 -28.26 -24.72 12.21
N GLU A 326 -29.00 -25.26 11.24
CA GLU A 326 -29.06 -26.69 10.92
C GLU A 326 -28.09 -27.13 9.81
N ASP A 327 -27.33 -26.24 9.14
CA ASP A 327 -26.48 -26.64 7.99
C ASP A 327 -25.42 -27.72 8.39
N PRO A 328 -25.60 -29.00 8.00
CA PRO A 328 -24.74 -30.09 8.47
C PRO A 328 -23.39 -30.11 7.76
N ARG A 329 -23.15 -29.21 6.80
CA ARG A 329 -21.99 -29.19 5.89
C ARG A 329 -20.73 -28.63 6.54
N ARG A 330 -20.45 -28.99 7.80
CA ARG A 330 -19.10 -28.87 8.39
C ARG A 330 -18.18 -29.85 7.65
N SER A 331 -17.53 -29.33 6.61
CA SER A 331 -16.91 -30.12 5.55
C SER A 331 -15.80 -31.06 6.04
N ALA A 332 -15.62 -32.18 5.34
CA ALA A 332 -14.50 -33.11 5.56
C ALA A 332 -13.11 -32.45 5.43
N GLU A 333 -13.04 -31.29 4.78
CA GLU A 333 -11.84 -30.45 4.69
C GLU A 333 -11.52 -29.73 6.02
N LEU A 334 -12.55 -29.35 6.79
CA LEU A 334 -12.39 -28.84 8.15
C LEU A 334 -11.94 -29.96 9.10
N ALA A 335 -12.44 -31.19 8.93
CA ALA A 335 -11.92 -32.37 9.63
C ALA A 335 -10.46 -32.69 9.25
N LYS A 336 -10.08 -32.49 7.97
CA LYS A 336 -8.69 -32.62 7.51
C LYS A 336 -7.78 -31.52 8.09
N LEU A 337 -8.27 -30.29 8.22
CA LEU A 337 -7.56 -29.18 8.87
C LEU A 337 -7.44 -29.39 10.38
N GLN A 338 -8.48 -29.88 11.05
CA GLN A 338 -8.46 -30.29 12.46
C GLN A 338 -7.48 -31.45 12.70
N SER A 339 -7.42 -32.43 11.79
CA SER A 339 -6.40 -33.47 11.82
C SER A 339 -4.99 -32.89 11.71
N THR A 340 -4.74 -31.89 10.83
CA THR A 340 -3.44 -31.20 10.80
C THR A 340 -3.18 -30.30 12.01
N HIS A 341 -4.22 -29.81 12.69
CA HIS A 341 -4.10 -29.09 13.97
C HIS A 341 -3.71 -30.04 15.10
N GLN A 342 -4.34 -31.22 15.17
CA GLN A 342 -3.95 -32.30 16.10
C GLN A 342 -2.51 -32.75 15.85
N LEU A 343 -2.12 -33.03 14.60
CA LEU A 343 -0.72 -33.27 14.24
C LEU A 343 0.21 -32.13 14.72
N GLY A 344 -0.23 -30.88 14.68
CA GLY A 344 0.52 -29.73 15.21
C GLY A 344 0.65 -29.74 16.74
N SER A 345 -0.44 -29.92 17.48
CA SER A 345 -0.43 -30.03 18.96
C SER A 345 0.35 -31.25 19.44
N ASP A 346 0.25 -32.36 18.72
CA ASP A 346 0.95 -33.61 19.00
C ASP A 346 2.45 -33.45 18.73
N THR A 347 2.84 -32.75 17.66
CA THR A 347 4.26 -32.44 17.37
C THR A 347 4.85 -31.49 18.42
N VAL A 348 4.12 -30.45 18.86
CA VAL A 348 4.58 -29.55 19.93
C VAL A 348 4.67 -30.29 21.26
N SER A 349 3.72 -31.16 21.56
CA SER A 349 3.75 -32.01 22.76
C SER A 349 4.92 -32.99 22.70
N GLN A 350 5.12 -33.71 21.59
CA GLN A 350 6.27 -34.59 21.40
C GLN A 350 7.60 -33.83 21.49
N ALA A 351 7.70 -32.62 20.91
CA ALA A 351 8.89 -31.79 21.03
C ALA A 351 9.16 -31.40 22.50
N LEU A 352 8.12 -31.05 23.26
CA LEU A 352 8.21 -30.72 24.68
C LEU A 352 8.74 -31.90 25.52
N TRP A 353 8.35 -33.14 25.17
CA TRP A 353 8.76 -34.39 25.82
C TRP A 353 10.00 -35.05 25.21
N SER A 354 10.54 -34.52 24.10
CA SER A 354 11.77 -35.03 23.48
C SER A 354 13.07 -34.60 24.17
N ASP A 355 12.96 -33.72 25.18
CA ASP A 355 14.03 -33.39 26.11
C ASP A 355 14.29 -34.59 27.07
N PRO A 356 15.50 -35.16 27.10
CA PRO A 356 15.82 -36.30 27.95
C PRO A 356 15.54 -36.07 29.45
N GLN A 357 15.69 -34.84 29.96
CA GLN A 357 15.44 -34.57 31.38
C GLN A 357 13.95 -34.63 31.70
N ARG A 358 13.10 -34.12 30.80
CA ARG A 358 11.64 -34.11 30.97
C ARG A 358 11.03 -35.50 30.76
N SER A 359 11.59 -36.26 29.81
CA SER A 359 11.25 -37.68 29.65
C SER A 359 11.59 -38.48 30.90
N LEU A 360 12.76 -38.24 31.53
CA LEU A 360 13.16 -38.91 32.76
C LEU A 360 12.24 -38.54 33.94
N ALA A 361 11.88 -37.25 34.08
CA ALA A 361 10.95 -36.80 35.11
C ALA A 361 9.54 -37.43 34.95
N LEU A 362 9.05 -37.56 33.71
CA LEU A 362 7.81 -38.28 33.41
C LEU A 362 7.93 -39.77 33.74
N GLU A 363 9.05 -40.40 33.38
CA GLU A 363 9.28 -41.81 33.69
C GLU A 363 9.34 -42.07 35.21
N GLN A 364 9.93 -41.16 35.99
CA GLN A 364 9.93 -41.23 37.46
C GLN A 364 8.50 -41.22 38.04
N LEU A 365 7.61 -40.34 37.56
CA LEU A 365 6.20 -40.32 38.01
C LEU A 365 5.44 -41.58 37.59
N LEU A 366 5.67 -42.08 36.38
CA LEU A 366 5.10 -43.35 35.91
C LEU A 366 5.59 -44.54 36.74
N GLN A 367 6.86 -44.56 37.15
CA GLN A 367 7.43 -45.58 38.06
C GLN A 367 6.85 -45.48 39.48
N LEU A 368 6.44 -44.29 39.93
CA LEU A 368 5.67 -44.10 41.17
C LEU A 368 4.20 -44.51 41.05
N GLY A 369 3.73 -44.88 39.85
CA GLY A 369 2.38 -45.40 39.60
C GLY A 369 1.33 -44.35 39.26
N PHE A 370 1.72 -43.11 38.96
CA PHE A 370 0.81 -42.08 38.50
C PHE A 370 0.37 -42.30 37.04
N GLU A 371 -0.82 -41.79 36.69
CA GLU A 371 -1.36 -41.84 35.32
C GLU A 371 -0.60 -40.86 34.40
N GLU A 372 -0.43 -41.21 33.12
CA GLU A 372 0.47 -40.44 32.23
C GLU A 372 -0.04 -39.03 31.94
N GLY A 373 -1.34 -38.84 31.71
CA GLY A 373 -1.96 -37.54 31.52
C GLY A 373 -1.79 -36.64 32.75
N ALA A 374 -2.14 -37.16 33.93
CA ALA A 374 -1.95 -36.47 35.20
C ALA A 374 -0.47 -36.11 35.45
N SER A 375 0.46 -37.03 35.18
CA SER A 375 1.90 -36.83 35.34
C SER A 375 2.45 -35.72 34.44
N ARG A 376 2.02 -35.69 33.17
CA ARG A 376 2.41 -34.65 32.20
C ARG A 376 1.91 -33.27 32.62
N ASN A 377 0.68 -33.18 33.14
CA ASN A 377 0.09 -31.92 33.60
C ASN A 377 0.76 -31.42 34.90
N ALA A 378 1.00 -32.31 35.87
CA ALA A 378 1.67 -31.98 37.11
C ALA A 378 3.13 -31.51 36.88
N LEU A 379 3.86 -32.15 35.95
CA LEU A 379 5.19 -31.69 35.55
C LEU A 379 5.16 -30.31 34.90
N GLN A 380 4.16 -29.98 34.06
CA GLN A 380 4.05 -28.63 33.51
C GLN A 380 3.78 -27.58 34.59
N ALA A 381 2.92 -27.90 35.58
CA ALA A 381 2.65 -27.02 36.72
C ALA A 381 3.86 -26.85 37.65
N ALA A 382 4.66 -27.90 37.82
CA ALA A 382 5.86 -27.94 38.68
C ALA A 382 7.16 -27.51 37.98
N GLY A 383 7.10 -26.89 36.79
CA GLY A 383 8.30 -26.45 36.07
C GLY A 383 9.24 -27.61 35.63
N PHE A 384 8.68 -28.80 35.48
CA PHE A 384 9.33 -30.10 35.20
C PHE A 384 10.18 -30.68 36.34
N ASP A 385 9.98 -30.23 37.59
CA ASP A 385 10.49 -30.90 38.78
C ASP A 385 9.61 -32.12 39.14
N ALA A 386 10.22 -33.31 39.16
CA ALA A 386 9.53 -34.57 39.42
C ALA A 386 9.07 -34.72 40.89
N GLU A 387 9.79 -34.14 41.86
CA GLU A 387 9.43 -34.24 43.27
C GLU A 387 8.21 -33.36 43.58
N GLN A 388 8.23 -32.10 43.09
CA GLN A 388 7.08 -31.19 43.20
C GLN A 388 5.86 -31.70 42.42
N ALA A 389 6.05 -32.30 41.24
CA ALA A 389 4.95 -32.90 40.48
C ALA A 389 4.35 -34.12 41.21
N ALA A 390 5.18 -34.96 41.84
CA ALA A 390 4.69 -36.05 42.68
C ALA A 390 3.92 -35.53 43.90
N GLU A 391 4.39 -34.45 44.54
CA GLU A 391 3.69 -33.81 45.65
C GLU A 391 2.30 -33.27 45.22
N LEU A 392 2.21 -32.57 44.08
CA LEU A 392 0.94 -32.12 43.51
C LEU A 392 -0.03 -33.29 43.24
N LEU A 393 0.46 -34.40 42.71
CA LEU A 393 -0.35 -35.59 42.43
C LEU A 393 -0.82 -36.33 43.70
N LEU A 394 -0.01 -36.33 44.76
CA LEU A 394 -0.36 -36.88 46.06
C LEU A 394 -1.36 -35.98 46.80
N LEU A 395 -1.19 -34.66 46.72
CA LEU A 395 -2.12 -33.67 47.28
C LEU A 395 -3.48 -33.69 46.58
N ALA A 396 -3.52 -34.00 45.28
CA ALA A 396 -4.76 -34.23 44.52
C ALA A 396 -5.39 -35.62 44.74
N GLY A 397 -4.94 -36.38 45.74
CA GLY A 397 -5.14 -37.83 45.85
C GLY A 397 -6.59 -38.32 45.98
N ALA A 398 -6.82 -39.53 45.43
CA ALA A 398 -7.96 -40.43 45.61
C ALA A 398 -9.38 -39.96 45.22
N GLY A 399 -9.63 -38.65 45.09
CA GLY A 399 -10.79 -38.10 44.39
C GLY A 399 -10.38 -37.71 42.97
N GLY A 400 -11.07 -38.24 41.95
CA GLY A 400 -10.67 -38.04 40.55
C GLY A 400 -10.46 -36.57 40.16
N LEU A 401 -9.36 -36.29 39.47
CA LEU A 401 -8.82 -34.96 39.13
C LEU A 401 -9.63 -34.22 38.03
N ASP A 402 -10.94 -34.45 37.98
CA ASP A 402 -11.87 -33.95 36.95
C ASP A 402 -12.81 -32.85 37.50
N LEU A 403 -12.54 -32.35 38.71
CA LEU A 403 -13.46 -31.48 39.47
C LEU A 403 -12.85 -30.17 40.00
N MET A 404 -11.56 -29.90 39.74
CA MET A 404 -10.83 -28.70 40.24
C MET A 404 -10.48 -27.67 39.16
N MET A 405 -10.93 -27.85 37.91
CA MET A 405 -10.85 -26.81 36.86
C MET A 405 -12.22 -26.17 36.54
N GLY A 406 -13.21 -26.34 37.43
CA GLY A 406 -14.52 -25.71 37.34
C GLY A 406 -14.62 -24.41 38.13
N SER A 407 -14.89 -23.30 37.43
CA SER A 407 -15.41 -22.02 37.96
C SER A 407 -14.72 -21.43 39.21
N ALA A 408 -13.88 -20.41 38.99
CA ALA A 408 -13.57 -19.44 40.03
C ALA A 408 -14.82 -18.56 40.31
N GLU A 409 -15.45 -18.76 41.47
CA GLU A 409 -16.35 -17.75 42.08
C GLU A 409 -15.55 -16.77 42.94
N GLU A 410 -16.06 -15.55 43.07
CA GLU A 410 -15.36 -14.42 43.69
C GLU A 410 -15.15 -14.58 45.20
N PRO A 411 -14.01 -14.12 45.77
CA PRO A 411 -13.88 -13.93 47.20
C PRO A 411 -14.62 -12.67 47.64
N MET A 412 -15.61 -12.81 48.53
CA MET A 412 -16.29 -11.68 49.15
C MET A 412 -15.35 -10.81 50.01
N PRO A 413 -15.61 -9.50 50.13
CA PRO A 413 -14.70 -8.58 50.80
C PRO A 413 -14.76 -8.70 52.33
N MET A 414 -13.61 -8.91 52.97
CA MET A 414 -13.46 -8.62 54.39
C MET A 414 -13.30 -7.11 54.60
N GLN A 415 -14.14 -6.57 55.48
CA GLN A 415 -13.98 -5.23 56.04
C GLN A 415 -12.93 -5.28 57.15
N SER A 416 -11.99 -4.32 57.16
CA SER A 416 -11.23 -3.95 58.35
C SER A 416 -11.01 -2.45 58.35
N GLU A 417 -11.44 -1.78 59.42
CA GLU A 417 -11.30 -0.35 59.63
C GLU A 417 -9.84 0.04 59.99
N LEU A 418 -9.60 1.36 60.05
CA LEU A 418 -8.31 1.98 60.31
C LEU A 418 -7.72 1.61 61.68
N GLU A 419 -6.39 1.64 61.79
CA GLU A 419 -5.73 2.52 62.77
C GLU A 419 -4.30 2.90 62.31
N ASP A 420 -3.87 4.12 62.65
CA ASP A 420 -2.58 4.72 62.31
C ASP A 420 -1.44 4.30 63.28
N VAL A 421 -0.19 4.61 62.87
CA VAL A 421 1.01 5.02 63.66
C VAL A 421 2.30 4.28 63.20
N PRO A 422 3.47 4.96 63.09
CA PRO A 422 4.58 4.50 62.23
C PRO A 422 5.83 3.99 62.99
N SER A 423 6.73 3.26 62.29
CA SER A 423 8.19 3.54 62.30
C SER A 423 9.06 2.53 61.52
N SER A 424 10.10 3.07 60.88
CA SER A 424 11.48 2.55 60.69
C SER A 424 11.81 1.16 60.11
N SER A 425 12.78 1.22 59.17
CA SER A 425 13.98 0.38 59.01
C SER A 425 13.93 -0.94 58.19
N SER A 426 14.88 -1.00 57.24
CA SER A 426 15.57 -2.18 56.64
C SER A 426 14.76 -3.46 56.36
N SER A 427 14.75 -3.97 55.13
CA SER A 427 15.95 -4.62 54.57
C SER A 427 15.92 -4.73 53.05
N SER A 428 17.08 -4.53 52.42
CA SER A 428 17.27 -4.81 50.98
C SER A 428 17.51 -6.29 50.74
N ALA A 429 16.71 -6.92 49.90
CA ALA A 429 16.94 -8.27 49.39
C ALA A 429 17.13 -8.24 47.86
N VAL A 430 18.38 -8.46 47.43
CA VAL A 430 18.76 -8.44 46.01
C VAL A 430 18.29 -9.71 45.31
N LEU A 431 17.32 -9.59 44.40
CA LEU A 431 16.95 -10.68 43.50
C LEU A 431 17.97 -10.80 42.36
N ARG A 432 18.58 -11.97 42.23
CA ARG A 432 19.54 -12.29 41.17
C ARG A 432 18.82 -12.54 39.85
N SER A 433 19.07 -11.70 38.84
CA SER A 433 18.63 -11.92 37.46
C SER A 433 19.59 -12.86 36.72
N THR A 434 19.10 -14.02 36.26
CA THR A 434 19.86 -14.96 35.44
C THR A 434 19.74 -14.60 33.95
N ARG A 435 20.80 -14.02 33.35
CA ARG A 435 20.85 -13.78 31.91
C ARG A 435 21.02 -15.09 31.13
N TRP A 436 20.07 -15.39 30.23
CA TRP A 436 20.30 -16.36 29.15
C TRP A 436 21.22 -15.75 28.08
N ALA A 437 22.34 -16.44 27.78
CA ALA A 437 23.21 -16.12 26.66
C ALA A 437 23.03 -17.16 25.54
N LYS A 438 22.63 -16.71 24.34
CA LYS A 438 22.62 -17.55 23.14
C LYS A 438 24.05 -17.61 22.56
N ARG A 439 24.65 -18.80 22.49
CA ARG A 439 25.86 -19.04 21.68
C ARG A 439 25.49 -19.30 20.23
N GLY A 440 26.11 -18.57 19.30
CA GLY A 440 26.29 -18.96 17.90
C GLY A 440 27.65 -19.62 17.69
N PRO A 441 27.89 -20.32 16.56
CA PRO A 441 29.16 -21.00 16.29
C PRO A 441 30.25 -20.00 15.91
N SER A 442 31.44 -20.11 16.51
CA SER A 442 32.62 -19.33 16.13
C SER A 442 33.30 -19.89 14.88
N THR A 443 33.82 -18.99 14.04
CA THR A 443 34.74 -19.30 12.95
C THR A 443 36.18 -19.07 13.40
N ALA A 444 37.11 -19.91 12.93
CA ALA A 444 38.49 -20.03 13.46
C ALA A 444 39.43 -18.82 13.22
N GLU A 445 38.90 -17.66 12.84
CA GLU A 445 39.68 -16.46 12.56
C GLU A 445 39.83 -15.57 13.82
N ASP A 446 38.83 -15.55 14.71
CA ASP A 446 38.83 -14.72 15.93
C ASP A 446 39.88 -15.13 16.98
N GLU A 447 40.23 -16.42 17.06
CA GLU A 447 41.26 -16.92 18.01
C GLU A 447 42.66 -16.37 17.67
N SER A 448 42.92 -16.04 16.41
CA SER A 448 44.20 -15.47 15.96
C SER A 448 44.40 -14.02 16.41
N LEU A 449 43.30 -13.26 16.60
CA LEU A 449 43.34 -11.87 17.05
C LEU A 449 43.54 -11.77 18.56
N ALA A 450 42.88 -12.65 19.33
CA ALA A 450 43.00 -12.71 20.80
C ALA A 450 44.43 -13.03 21.26
N LEU A 451 45.12 -13.96 20.58
CA LEU A 451 46.50 -14.34 20.89
C LEU A 451 47.53 -13.22 20.60
N LYS A 452 47.18 -12.25 19.74
CA LYS A 452 48.08 -11.15 19.38
C LYS A 452 48.06 -9.99 20.40
N LEU A 453 47.01 -9.90 21.21
CA LEU A 453 46.85 -8.90 22.28
C LEU A 453 47.49 -9.30 23.62
N GLN A 454 48.05 -10.51 23.75
CA GLN A 454 48.68 -10.99 24.98
C GLN A 454 50.21 -10.79 25.06
N PHE A 455 50.84 -10.12 24.09
CA PHE A 455 52.30 -10.02 24.01
C PHE A 455 52.89 -8.58 24.05
N GLU A 456 52.08 -7.56 24.36
CA GLU A 456 52.54 -6.15 24.34
C GLU A 456 52.59 -5.45 25.73
N ASP A 457 52.55 -6.20 26.84
CA ASP A 457 52.56 -5.62 28.21
C ASP A 457 53.64 -6.22 29.16
N GLU A 458 54.85 -6.46 28.65
CA GLU A 458 56.04 -6.73 29.49
C GLU A 458 57.05 -5.59 29.38
N GLY A 459 57.01 -4.64 30.33
CA GLY A 459 57.80 -3.40 30.23
C GLY A 459 58.02 -2.61 31.52
N SER A 460 58.38 -3.23 32.65
CA SER A 460 58.92 -2.51 33.81
C SER A 460 59.87 -3.35 34.69
N PRO A 461 60.87 -2.73 35.36
CA PRO A 461 62.07 -3.39 35.87
C PRO A 461 61.95 -3.93 37.32
N PRO A 462 62.87 -4.81 37.76
CA PRO A 462 62.78 -5.48 39.05
C PRO A 462 63.29 -4.63 40.21
N PHE A 463 62.73 -4.85 41.40
CA PHE A 463 63.36 -4.48 42.67
C PHE A 463 63.30 -5.64 43.68
N ASP A 464 64.40 -5.86 44.38
CA ASP A 464 64.66 -7.07 45.15
C ASP A 464 63.97 -7.11 46.52
N ALA A 465 63.52 -8.33 46.86
CA ALA A 465 63.66 -9.07 48.13
C ALA A 465 63.51 -8.39 49.52
N ILE A 466 63.17 -9.25 50.51
CA ILE A 466 62.94 -8.99 51.95
C ILE A 466 61.52 -8.47 52.23
N GLY A 467 60.69 -9.09 53.07
CA GLY A 467 60.85 -10.37 53.78
C GLY A 467 59.80 -10.57 54.88
N CYS A 468 59.03 -11.66 54.78
CA CYS A 468 58.31 -12.37 55.85
C CYS A 468 57.67 -11.57 57.01
N CYS A 469 56.37 -11.24 56.90
CA CYS A 469 55.42 -11.33 58.01
C CYS A 469 53.94 -11.36 57.54
N ASP A 470 53.23 -12.45 57.84
CA ASP A 470 51.76 -12.54 57.72
C ASP A 470 51.09 -11.71 58.82
N VAL A 471 50.60 -10.49 58.51
CA VAL A 471 49.66 -9.76 59.36
C VAL A 471 48.66 -8.95 58.51
N HIS A 472 47.37 -9.30 58.63
CA HIS A 472 46.18 -8.50 58.28
C HIS A 472 46.01 -7.96 56.84
N GLY A 473 45.62 -8.84 55.91
CA GLY A 473 45.09 -8.44 54.60
C GLY A 473 43.64 -7.92 54.58
N ALA A 474 42.92 -7.91 55.71
CA ALA A 474 41.51 -7.50 55.76
C ALA A 474 41.30 -5.98 55.93
N ASP A 475 42.25 -5.27 56.56
CA ASP A 475 42.16 -3.82 56.77
C ASP A 475 42.63 -3.01 55.56
N MET A 476 43.43 -3.59 54.66
CA MET A 476 43.92 -2.90 53.45
C MET A 476 42.81 -2.73 52.41
N ASP A 477 41.98 -3.76 52.19
CA ASP A 477 40.81 -3.66 51.32
C ASP A 477 39.76 -2.71 51.90
N ALA A 478 39.60 -2.68 53.23
CA ALA A 478 38.72 -1.73 53.93
C ALA A 478 39.24 -0.28 53.84
N ALA A 479 40.55 -0.07 53.96
CA ALA A 479 41.17 1.26 53.79
C ALA A 479 41.09 1.75 52.34
N LEU A 480 41.25 0.85 51.36
CA LEU A 480 41.09 1.18 49.95
C LEU A 480 39.62 1.50 49.61
N ALA A 481 38.67 0.74 50.15
CA ALA A 481 37.24 1.04 50.02
C ALA A 481 36.86 2.37 50.66
N ALA A 482 37.39 2.68 51.86
CA ALA A 482 37.17 3.96 52.52
C ALA A 482 37.82 5.14 51.75
N GLN A 483 38.97 4.93 51.11
CA GLN A 483 39.58 5.95 50.26
C GLN A 483 38.77 6.18 48.97
N ILE A 484 38.22 5.12 48.36
CA ILE A 484 37.31 5.25 47.21
C ILE A 484 36.02 5.97 47.62
N GLU A 485 35.44 5.64 48.78
CA GLU A 485 34.25 6.31 49.32
C GLU A 485 34.54 7.80 49.68
N GLU A 486 35.74 8.11 50.19
CA GLU A 486 36.15 9.50 50.43
C GLU A 486 36.42 10.26 49.12
N GLU A 487 36.98 9.63 48.08
CA GLU A 487 37.14 10.23 46.75
C GLU A 487 35.80 10.41 46.02
N GLU A 488 34.86 9.45 46.10
CA GLU A 488 33.50 9.59 45.55
C GLU A 488 32.72 10.71 46.26
N ASN A 489 32.86 10.87 47.58
CA ASN A 489 32.24 11.98 48.32
C ASN A 489 32.96 13.33 48.12
N ALA A 490 34.27 13.34 47.88
CA ALA A 490 35.04 14.56 47.59
C ALA A 490 34.85 15.05 46.14
N VAL A 491 34.48 14.16 45.23
CA VAL A 491 33.99 14.51 43.89
C VAL A 491 32.50 14.90 43.97
N GLY A 492 32.26 16.10 44.51
CA GLY A 492 30.90 16.65 44.64
C GLY A 492 30.11 16.66 43.32
N ASP A 493 28.78 16.59 43.46
CA ASP A 493 27.77 16.35 42.40
C ASP A 493 27.98 17.13 41.08
N ASP A 494 28.63 18.29 41.13
CA ASP A 494 28.98 19.11 39.95
C ASP A 494 29.76 18.33 38.88
N LYS A 495 30.67 17.40 39.24
CA LYS A 495 31.39 16.61 38.22
C LYS A 495 30.50 15.55 37.58
N THR A 496 29.61 14.94 38.35
CA THR A 496 28.64 13.95 37.85
C THR A 496 27.65 14.62 36.89
N PHE A 497 27.22 15.84 37.20
CA PHE A 497 26.42 16.68 36.29
C PHE A 497 27.17 17.03 35.00
N LEU A 498 28.42 17.50 35.08
CA LEU A 498 29.23 17.83 33.90
C LEU A 498 29.50 16.60 33.01
N LEU A 499 29.75 15.43 33.61
CA LEU A 499 29.97 14.19 32.86
C LEU A 499 28.67 13.69 32.21
N ALA A 500 27.53 13.80 32.90
CA ALA A 500 26.22 13.49 32.32
C ALA A 500 25.87 14.43 31.15
N GLN A 501 26.13 15.73 31.29
CA GLN A 501 25.98 16.70 30.20
C GLN A 501 26.90 16.34 29.02
N GLN A 502 28.15 15.96 29.27
CA GLN A 502 29.09 15.55 28.23
C GLN A 502 28.62 14.27 27.49
N PHE A 503 28.08 13.28 28.20
CA PHE A 503 27.47 12.11 27.58
C PHE A 503 26.22 12.47 26.77
N GLU A 504 25.38 13.38 27.25
CA GLU A 504 24.22 13.87 26.49
C GLU A 504 24.66 14.59 25.21
N GLU A 505 25.69 15.44 25.26
CA GLU A 505 26.28 16.10 24.09
C GLU A 505 26.87 15.09 23.09
N TYR A 506 27.59 14.06 23.55
CA TYR A 506 28.10 12.98 22.70
C TYR A 506 26.97 12.14 22.08
N GLU A 507 25.94 11.79 22.86
CA GLU A 507 24.77 11.11 22.33
C GLU A 507 24.07 11.96 21.27
N GLN A 508 23.82 13.25 21.54
CA GLN A 508 23.25 14.17 20.56
C GLN A 508 24.13 14.30 19.31
N GLN A 509 25.46 14.26 19.44
CA GLN A 509 26.38 14.31 18.30
C GLN A 509 26.32 13.02 17.46
N MET A 510 26.44 11.83 18.06
CA MET A 510 26.29 10.56 17.31
C MET A 510 24.91 10.46 16.66
N LYS A 511 23.86 10.90 17.37
CA LYS A 511 22.50 10.99 16.85
C LYS A 511 22.45 11.89 15.59
N ARG A 512 23.01 13.10 15.63
CA ARG A 512 23.13 13.97 14.43
C ARG A 512 23.91 13.30 13.30
N ASP A 513 25.04 12.66 13.61
CA ASP A 513 25.87 11.96 12.62
C ASP A 513 25.13 10.78 11.95
N ASP A 514 24.30 10.04 12.69
CA ASP A 514 23.48 8.95 12.14
C ASP A 514 22.30 9.46 11.28
N ALA A 515 21.69 10.60 11.59
CA ALA A 515 20.81 11.29 10.63
C ALA A 515 21.56 11.74 9.37
N GLU A 516 22.82 12.16 9.52
CA GLU A 516 23.68 12.60 8.43
C GLU A 516 24.25 11.44 7.58
N ARG A 517 24.20 10.19 8.04
CA ARG A 517 24.68 8.97 7.33
C ARG A 517 23.74 8.44 6.25
N TRP A 518 22.70 9.20 5.85
CA TRP A 518 21.85 8.83 4.72
C TRP A 518 22.66 8.67 3.42
N HIS A 519 22.43 7.60 2.65
CA HIS A 519 23.21 7.30 1.44
C HIS A 519 22.71 8.03 0.17
N GLY A 520 22.00 9.15 0.30
CA GLY A 520 21.50 9.95 -0.82
C GLY A 520 20.48 9.26 -1.75
N LYS A 521 19.76 8.23 -1.28
CA LYS A 521 18.68 7.56 -2.04
C LYS A 521 17.46 7.33 -1.15
N GLY A 522 16.27 7.63 -1.66
CA GLY A 522 15.00 7.51 -0.94
C GLY A 522 14.45 8.87 -0.49
N ASP A 523 13.83 8.88 0.69
CA ASP A 523 13.33 10.06 1.39
C ASP A 523 14.09 10.18 2.71
N LEU A 524 14.88 11.25 2.87
CA LEU A 524 15.67 11.52 4.07
C LEU A 524 14.78 11.56 5.33
N MET A 525 13.56 12.08 5.18
CA MET A 525 12.61 12.29 6.27
C MET A 525 11.70 11.08 6.52
N GLN A 526 11.99 9.93 5.89
CA GLN A 526 11.35 8.66 6.24
C GLN A 526 11.72 8.22 7.67
N SER A 527 12.95 8.51 8.11
CA SER A 527 13.38 8.33 9.51
C SER A 527 12.62 9.29 10.43
N SER A 528 12.09 8.82 11.56
CA SER A 528 11.56 9.70 12.62
C SER A 528 12.67 10.55 13.21
N PHE A 529 13.83 9.95 13.44
CA PHE A 529 14.97 10.61 14.03
C PHE A 529 15.44 11.82 13.20
N ALA A 530 15.54 11.68 11.86
CA ALA A 530 15.90 12.78 10.96
C ALA A 530 14.87 13.93 11.00
N ARG A 531 13.57 13.63 11.14
CA ARG A 531 12.50 14.63 11.25
C ARG A 531 12.54 15.45 12.55
N GLU A 532 13.08 14.89 13.61
CA GLU A 532 13.17 15.55 14.92
C GLU A 532 14.44 16.39 15.07
N ASN A 533 15.51 16.06 14.33
CA ASN A 533 16.86 16.59 14.55
C ASN A 533 17.42 17.40 13.38
N LEU A 534 16.77 17.40 12.20
CA LEU A 534 17.14 18.24 11.06
C LEU A 534 16.07 19.31 10.81
N SER A 535 16.44 20.58 10.98
CA SER A 535 15.69 21.75 10.48
C SER A 535 16.61 22.60 9.60
N LEU A 536 16.06 23.48 8.76
CA LEU A 536 16.88 24.35 7.92
C LEU A 536 17.84 25.21 8.75
N GLU A 537 17.38 25.75 9.88
CA GLU A 537 18.13 26.66 10.75
C GLU A 537 19.20 25.95 11.58
N THR A 538 19.04 24.64 11.83
CA THR A 538 19.97 23.83 12.63
C THR A 538 21.06 23.16 11.79
N MET A 539 20.85 23.06 10.48
CA MET A 539 21.86 22.53 9.55
C MET A 539 23.01 23.52 9.32
N GLU A 540 24.17 22.97 8.98
CA GLU A 540 25.35 23.74 8.63
C GLU A 540 25.10 24.70 7.45
N LYS A 541 25.74 25.87 7.48
CA LYS A 541 25.54 26.92 6.47
C LYS A 541 26.21 26.57 5.15
N VAL A 542 25.40 26.10 4.20
CA VAL A 542 25.83 25.73 2.84
C VAL A 542 25.56 26.81 1.81
N THR A 543 26.15 26.68 0.62
CA THR A 543 25.77 27.45 -0.58
C THR A 543 24.97 26.59 -1.54
N CYS A 544 23.69 26.91 -1.73
CA CYS A 544 22.84 26.34 -2.76
C CYS A 544 22.92 27.18 -4.05
N TYR A 545 22.82 26.53 -5.21
CA TYR A 545 22.73 27.22 -6.50
C TYR A 545 21.29 27.17 -7.02
N SER A 546 20.91 28.10 -7.89
CA SER A 546 19.67 28.00 -8.66
C SER A 546 19.91 28.36 -10.13
N LEU A 547 19.15 27.76 -11.04
CA LEU A 547 19.26 28.01 -12.48
C LEU A 547 17.87 28.06 -13.11
N GLY A 548 17.61 29.06 -13.95
CA GLY A 548 16.35 29.21 -14.68
C GLY A 548 16.50 28.69 -16.11
N HIS A 549 15.67 27.74 -16.53
CA HIS A 549 15.89 27.09 -17.82
C HIS A 549 15.45 27.94 -19.03
N GLY A 550 14.46 28.82 -18.86
CA GLY A 550 13.90 29.66 -19.91
C GLY A 550 13.63 28.91 -21.22
N GLN A 551 14.16 29.46 -22.30
CA GLN A 551 14.21 28.85 -23.65
C GLN A 551 15.63 28.33 -23.99
N MET A 552 16.45 28.00 -22.99
CA MET A 552 17.81 27.51 -23.22
C MET A 552 17.81 26.20 -24.01
N SER A 553 18.75 26.05 -24.93
CA SER A 553 19.03 24.75 -25.54
C SER A 553 19.51 23.75 -24.48
N GLU A 554 19.16 22.47 -24.65
CA GLU A 554 19.61 21.39 -23.75
C GLU A 554 21.14 21.40 -23.58
N ARG A 555 21.87 21.62 -24.69
CA ARG A 555 23.33 21.73 -24.70
C ARG A 555 23.82 22.85 -23.78
N GLY A 556 23.32 24.09 -23.99
CA GLY A 556 23.75 25.24 -23.20
C GLY A 556 23.42 25.10 -21.72
N PHE A 557 22.25 24.54 -21.40
CA PHE A 557 21.85 24.25 -20.01
C PHE A 557 22.84 23.31 -19.30
N TYR A 558 23.22 22.20 -19.95
CA TYR A 558 24.19 21.28 -19.36
C TYR A 558 25.63 21.78 -19.39
N GLU A 559 26.01 22.61 -20.36
CA GLU A 559 27.30 23.31 -20.35
C GLU A 559 27.38 24.27 -19.14
N LEU A 560 26.31 25.01 -18.80
CA LEU A 560 26.26 25.81 -17.57
C LEU A 560 26.39 24.94 -16.30
N LEU A 561 25.59 23.87 -16.18
CA LEU A 561 25.69 22.96 -15.02
C LEU A 561 27.10 22.38 -14.86
N GLN A 562 27.79 22.06 -15.97
CA GLN A 562 29.16 21.57 -15.97
C GLN A 562 30.18 22.65 -15.58
N VAL A 563 30.07 23.87 -16.12
CA VAL A 563 30.95 25.01 -15.78
C VAL A 563 30.81 25.38 -14.30
N SER A 564 29.58 25.45 -13.78
CA SER A 564 29.32 25.68 -12.35
C SER A 564 29.67 24.45 -11.48
N SER A 565 30.01 23.31 -12.08
CA SER A 565 30.38 22.04 -11.44
C SER A 565 29.26 21.43 -10.58
N ILE A 566 28.01 21.62 -10.98
CA ILE A 566 26.82 21.06 -10.30
C ILE A 566 26.81 19.53 -10.41
N LYS A 567 26.54 18.86 -9.29
CA LYS A 567 26.46 17.39 -9.18
C LYS A 567 25.04 16.90 -8.86
N VAL A 568 24.20 17.74 -8.27
CA VAL A 568 22.82 17.42 -7.92
C VAL A 568 21.90 18.53 -8.42
N LEU A 569 20.80 18.16 -9.07
CA LEU A 569 19.77 19.05 -9.61
C LEU A 569 18.40 18.70 -9.02
N TYR A 570 17.86 19.61 -8.21
CA TYR A 570 16.48 19.57 -7.75
C TYR A 570 15.56 20.30 -8.73
N ASP A 571 14.38 19.76 -8.95
CA ASP A 571 13.34 20.34 -9.79
C ASP A 571 12.10 20.59 -8.95
N PHE A 572 11.92 21.86 -8.56
CA PHE A 572 10.84 22.31 -7.68
C PHE A 572 9.67 22.95 -8.44
N ARG A 573 9.68 22.89 -9.78
CA ARG A 573 8.64 23.48 -10.63
C ARG A 573 7.29 22.78 -10.35
N ALA A 574 6.21 23.57 -10.36
CA ALA A 574 4.88 23.04 -10.14
C ALA A 574 4.49 22.03 -11.24
N SER A 575 3.96 20.89 -10.82
CA SER A 575 3.31 19.93 -11.72
C SER A 575 1.82 20.22 -11.83
N ASP A 576 1.25 19.94 -13.00
CA ASP A 576 -0.19 19.99 -13.22
C ASP A 576 -0.93 18.82 -12.51
N HIS A 577 -2.25 18.75 -12.70
CA HIS A 577 -3.10 17.67 -12.18
C HIS A 577 -2.78 16.26 -12.73
N ARG A 578 -1.87 16.14 -13.70
CA ARG A 578 -1.39 14.89 -14.30
C ARG A 578 -0.03 14.48 -13.78
N GLY A 579 0.64 15.34 -13.02
CA GLY A 579 2.03 15.16 -12.58
C GLY A 579 3.05 15.56 -13.64
N GLU A 580 2.64 16.34 -14.65
CA GLU A 580 3.54 16.85 -15.69
C GLU A 580 3.89 18.32 -15.40
N VAL A 581 5.18 18.65 -15.43
CA VAL A 581 5.64 20.04 -15.36
C VAL A 581 5.46 20.68 -16.74
N HIS A 582 4.68 21.76 -16.81
CA HIS A 582 4.58 22.55 -18.03
C HIS A 582 5.92 23.24 -18.31
N SER A 583 6.52 22.93 -19.45
CA SER A 583 7.71 23.60 -19.96
C SER A 583 7.56 23.84 -21.47
N PRO A 584 7.95 25.01 -22.00
CA PRO A 584 7.86 25.31 -23.43
C PRO A 584 8.82 24.44 -24.27
N CYS A 585 9.88 23.91 -23.66
CA CYS A 585 10.87 23.07 -24.30
C CYS A 585 10.70 21.58 -23.90
N PRO A 586 10.56 20.64 -24.84
CA PRO A 586 10.39 19.21 -24.53
C PRO A 586 11.52 18.59 -23.68
N HIS A 587 12.75 19.07 -23.85
CA HIS A 587 13.93 18.62 -23.10
C HIS A 587 13.92 19.03 -21.61
N PHE A 588 13.06 19.96 -21.22
CA PHE A 588 12.85 20.35 -19.82
C PHE A 588 11.64 19.68 -19.15
N THR A 589 11.10 18.62 -19.75
CA THR A 589 10.17 17.72 -19.06
C THR A 589 10.91 16.88 -18.00
N VAL A 590 10.21 16.50 -16.91
CA VAL A 590 10.80 15.72 -15.80
C VAL A 590 11.46 14.42 -16.27
N ARG A 591 10.89 13.74 -17.28
CA ARG A 591 11.46 12.51 -17.85
C ARG A 591 12.73 12.77 -18.66
N ALA A 592 12.74 13.83 -19.48
CA ALA A 592 13.92 14.20 -20.27
C ALA A 592 15.08 14.61 -19.35
N LEU A 593 14.82 15.49 -18.38
CA LEU A 593 15.80 15.90 -17.38
C LEU A 593 16.35 14.72 -16.57
N LYS A 594 15.51 13.80 -16.07
CA LYS A 594 15.97 12.60 -15.35
C LYS A 594 16.93 11.75 -16.21
N SER A 595 16.64 11.60 -17.50
CA SER A 595 17.48 10.85 -18.44
C SER A 595 18.81 11.56 -18.72
N SER A 596 18.75 12.81 -19.20
CA SER A 596 19.94 13.57 -19.60
C SER A 596 20.87 13.93 -18.43
N CYS A 597 20.33 14.16 -17.22
CA CYS A 597 21.13 14.31 -16.00
C CYS A 597 21.88 13.01 -15.66
N ARG A 598 21.20 11.86 -15.71
CA ARG A 598 21.82 10.55 -15.43
C ARG A 598 22.99 10.26 -16.36
N VAL A 599 22.81 10.46 -17.67
CA VAL A 599 23.88 10.23 -18.67
C VAL A 599 25.11 11.09 -18.39
N ARG A 600 24.93 12.26 -17.77
CA ARG A 600 25.99 13.21 -17.40
C ARG A 600 26.53 13.04 -15.98
N GLY A 601 26.08 12.02 -15.23
CA GLY A 601 26.49 11.80 -13.84
C GLY A 601 25.96 12.86 -12.86
N ILE A 602 24.86 13.53 -13.20
CA ILE A 602 24.16 14.50 -12.34
C ILE A 602 22.98 13.79 -11.68
N ALA A 603 22.93 13.79 -10.34
CA ALA A 603 21.78 13.27 -9.61
C ALA A 603 20.59 14.22 -9.80
N TYR A 604 19.41 13.69 -10.16
CA TYR A 604 18.21 14.49 -10.41
C TYR A 604 17.04 14.03 -9.54
N LYS A 605 16.41 14.97 -8.84
CA LYS A 605 15.20 14.73 -8.04
C LYS A 605 14.15 15.81 -8.33
N HIS A 606 12.91 15.40 -8.48
CA HIS A 606 11.77 16.29 -8.73
C HIS A 606 10.79 16.23 -7.56
N VAL A 607 10.41 17.39 -7.03
CA VAL A 607 9.43 17.55 -5.94
C VAL A 607 8.54 18.74 -6.31
N ALA A 608 7.28 18.51 -6.64
CA ALA A 608 6.41 19.52 -7.25
C ALA A 608 5.94 20.59 -6.25
N LEU A 609 6.77 21.61 -5.99
CA LEU A 609 6.42 22.73 -5.13
C LEU A 609 5.49 23.73 -5.85
N GLY A 610 4.75 24.53 -5.09
CA GLY A 610 3.77 25.49 -5.65
C GLY A 610 2.52 24.94 -6.34
N ARG A 611 2.20 23.64 -6.22
CA ARG A 611 0.96 23.04 -6.75
C ARG A 611 -0.33 23.76 -6.30
N GLU A 612 -1.37 23.76 -7.15
CA GLU A 612 -2.66 24.39 -6.84
C GLU A 612 -3.29 23.89 -5.53
N SER A 613 -3.19 22.58 -5.25
CA SER A 613 -3.73 21.95 -4.04
C SER A 613 -3.04 22.37 -2.74
N ALA A 614 -1.89 23.04 -2.86
CA ALA A 614 -1.14 23.62 -1.74
C ALA A 614 -1.19 25.16 -1.75
N TYR A 615 -2.14 25.74 -2.51
CA TYR A 615 -2.37 27.19 -2.61
C TYR A 615 -1.17 27.99 -3.14
N GLY A 616 -0.36 27.42 -4.04
CA GLY A 616 0.77 28.11 -4.65
C GLY A 616 2.03 28.11 -3.78
N ILE A 617 3.13 28.66 -4.30
CA ILE A 617 4.46 28.47 -3.72
C ILE A 617 4.62 29.12 -2.33
N LEU A 618 4.04 30.30 -2.10
CA LEU A 618 4.15 31.06 -0.83
C LEU A 618 3.56 30.32 0.38
N LYS A 619 2.56 29.47 0.15
CA LYS A 619 2.00 28.57 1.17
C LYS A 619 2.66 27.20 1.14
N HIS A 620 2.89 26.63 -0.04
CA HIS A 620 3.47 25.30 -0.13
C HIS A 620 4.86 25.23 0.50
N VAL A 621 5.70 26.26 0.37
CA VAL A 621 7.05 26.30 0.98
C VAL A 621 7.03 26.16 2.52
N LYS A 622 5.90 26.48 3.17
CA LYS A 622 5.73 26.46 4.63
C LYS A 622 5.16 25.13 5.15
N THR A 623 4.85 24.16 4.27
CA THR A 623 4.40 22.83 4.71
C THR A 623 5.59 21.92 4.98
N ASP A 624 5.41 20.94 5.87
CA ASP A 624 6.40 19.89 6.14
C ASP A 624 6.95 19.26 4.84
N GLU A 625 6.11 19.00 3.83
CA GLU A 625 6.54 18.43 2.53
C GLU A 625 7.61 19.28 1.83
N ALA A 626 7.45 20.61 1.83
CA ALA A 626 8.44 21.50 1.23
C ALA A 626 9.66 21.68 2.15
N GLN A 627 9.44 21.85 3.45
CA GLN A 627 10.53 21.96 4.43
C GLN A 627 11.45 20.73 4.38
N HIS A 628 10.90 19.53 4.33
CA HIS A 628 11.63 18.27 4.12
C HIS A 628 12.45 18.29 2.82
N ALA A 629 11.86 18.76 1.72
CA ALA A 629 12.55 18.83 0.44
C ALA A 629 13.68 19.88 0.40
N LEU A 630 13.55 20.96 1.18
CA LEU A 630 14.61 21.96 1.36
C LEU A 630 15.72 21.47 2.30
N ILE A 631 15.38 20.76 3.38
CA ILE A 631 16.34 20.09 4.27
C ILE A 631 17.18 19.09 3.47
N GLU A 632 16.55 18.32 2.59
CA GLU A 632 17.25 17.37 1.72
C GLU A 632 18.15 18.08 0.67
N LEU A 633 17.69 19.19 0.09
CA LEU A 633 18.50 20.06 -0.79
C LEU A 633 19.76 20.55 -0.07
N VAL A 634 19.61 21.04 1.17
CA VAL A 634 20.70 21.54 2.03
C VAL A 634 21.65 20.40 2.39
N TRP A 635 21.13 19.23 2.74
CA TRP A 635 21.90 18.02 3.04
C TRP A 635 22.79 17.60 1.84
N HIS A 636 22.25 17.67 0.62
CA HIS A 636 23.01 17.43 -0.60
C HIS A 636 24.01 18.57 -0.89
N ALA A 637 23.65 19.83 -0.65
CA ALA A 637 24.53 20.98 -0.83
C ALA A 637 25.77 20.94 0.08
N LYS A 638 25.65 20.38 1.30
CA LYS A 638 26.78 20.10 2.22
C LYS A 638 27.80 19.13 1.61
N ARG A 639 27.35 18.18 0.79
CA ARG A 639 28.16 17.08 0.23
C ARG A 639 28.60 17.30 -1.22
N GLY A 640 28.04 18.30 -1.91
CA GLY A 640 28.44 18.66 -3.26
C GLY A 640 27.59 19.78 -3.84
N LYS A 641 28.12 20.49 -4.85
CA LYS A 641 27.42 21.61 -5.47
C LYS A 641 26.05 21.18 -6.01
N THR A 642 25.01 21.71 -5.37
CA THR A 642 23.62 21.34 -5.60
C THR A 642 22.87 22.56 -6.12
N CYS A 643 22.08 22.36 -7.17
CA CYS A 643 21.31 23.40 -7.84
C CYS A 643 19.81 23.08 -7.78
N PHE A 644 18.95 24.09 -7.72
CA PHE A 644 17.50 23.92 -7.96
C PHE A 644 17.01 24.68 -9.20
N LEU A 645 16.04 24.09 -9.90
CA LEU A 645 15.58 24.51 -11.21
C LEU A 645 14.35 25.43 -11.12
N GLY A 646 14.43 26.59 -11.78
CA GLY A 646 13.31 27.49 -12.08
C GLY A 646 12.90 27.47 -13.55
N PHE A 647 11.81 28.17 -13.87
CA PHE A 647 11.25 28.28 -15.20
C PHE A 647 11.82 29.49 -15.97
N ASP A 648 11.73 30.70 -15.41
CA ASP A 648 12.22 31.93 -16.05
C ASP A 648 13.75 32.08 -15.87
N PRO A 649 14.51 32.49 -16.91
CA PRO A 649 15.95 32.71 -16.79
C PRO A 649 16.28 33.78 -15.74
N ASN A 650 15.46 34.83 -15.61
CA ASN A 650 15.59 35.82 -14.55
C ASN A 650 14.87 35.34 -13.28
N TRP A 651 15.63 35.09 -12.21
CA TRP A 651 15.09 34.59 -10.95
C TRP A 651 14.11 35.58 -10.29
N LYS A 652 14.24 36.89 -10.57
CA LYS A 652 13.37 37.95 -10.02
C LYS A 652 11.93 37.87 -10.55
N HIS A 653 11.70 37.14 -11.66
CA HIS A 653 10.36 36.88 -12.25
C HIS A 653 9.89 35.44 -12.08
N ASP A 654 10.60 34.61 -11.30
CA ASP A 654 10.31 33.19 -11.15
C ASP A 654 9.83 32.84 -9.72
N SER A 655 9.07 31.75 -9.58
CA SER A 655 8.67 31.22 -8.27
C SER A 655 9.83 30.74 -7.38
N ARG A 656 11.00 30.41 -7.95
CA ARG A 656 12.20 29.94 -7.23
C ARG A 656 12.75 30.97 -6.23
N GLN A 657 12.40 32.24 -6.36
CA GLN A 657 12.75 33.27 -5.38
C GLN A 657 12.18 32.99 -3.98
N VAL A 658 11.01 32.33 -3.90
CA VAL A 658 10.39 31.96 -2.61
C VAL A 658 11.18 30.87 -1.90
N ILE A 659 11.76 29.95 -2.67
CA ILE A 659 12.65 28.90 -2.15
C ILE A 659 13.99 29.52 -1.74
N ALA A 660 14.51 30.45 -2.52
CA ALA A 660 15.76 31.15 -2.23
C ALA A 660 15.68 31.98 -0.93
N GLU A 661 14.61 32.75 -0.71
CA GLU A 661 14.44 33.55 0.51
C GLU A 661 14.30 32.67 1.75
N GLU A 662 13.54 31.57 1.71
CA GLU A 662 13.42 30.67 2.88
C GLU A 662 14.76 30.01 3.23
N LEU A 663 15.60 29.66 2.24
CA LEU A 663 16.97 29.18 2.47
C LEU A 663 17.88 30.29 3.05
N VAL A 664 17.79 31.52 2.54
CA VAL A 664 18.58 32.67 3.05
C VAL A 664 18.13 33.09 4.45
N LYS A 665 16.84 33.03 4.73
CA LYS A 665 16.23 33.27 6.04
C LYS A 665 16.66 32.24 7.09
N ALA A 666 16.89 30.99 6.69
CA ALA A 666 17.53 29.96 7.53
C ALA A 666 19.06 30.15 7.69
N GLY A 667 19.67 31.07 6.94
CA GLY A 667 21.09 31.41 7.04
C GLY A 667 22.01 30.69 6.06
N HIS A 668 21.48 29.99 5.06
CA HIS A 668 22.25 29.44 3.94
C HIS A 668 22.50 30.54 2.88
N ALA A 669 23.54 30.37 2.05
CA ALA A 669 23.75 31.22 0.89
C ALA A 669 23.03 30.64 -0.34
N VAL A 670 22.44 31.49 -1.18
CA VAL A 670 21.84 31.09 -2.46
C VAL A 670 22.45 31.92 -3.59
N LYS A 671 22.98 31.24 -4.61
CA LYS A 671 23.58 31.86 -5.81
C LYS A 671 22.77 31.51 -7.06
N HIS A 672 22.28 32.51 -7.77
CA HIS A 672 21.55 32.36 -9.03
C HIS A 672 22.52 32.36 -10.20
N ILE A 673 22.59 31.24 -10.92
CA ILE A 673 23.33 31.12 -12.16
C ILE A 673 22.44 31.71 -13.28
N ASP A 674 22.96 32.73 -13.98
CA ASP A 674 22.30 33.34 -15.12
C ASP A 674 22.57 32.58 -16.43
N SER A 675 22.04 33.06 -17.55
CA SER A 675 22.26 32.44 -18.87
C SER A 675 23.68 32.61 -19.42
N THR A 676 24.52 33.44 -18.81
CA THR A 676 25.94 33.61 -19.15
C THR A 676 26.86 32.68 -18.34
N GLY A 677 26.34 32.10 -17.25
CA GLY A 677 27.09 31.31 -16.27
C GLY A 677 27.66 32.13 -15.12
N ALA A 678 27.37 33.44 -15.07
CA ALA A 678 27.68 34.27 -13.92
C ALA A 678 26.75 33.90 -12.74
N ALA A 679 27.26 34.06 -11.52
CA ALA A 679 26.54 33.75 -10.29
C ALA A 679 26.24 35.04 -9.50
N GLU A 680 24.96 35.41 -9.42
CA GLU A 680 24.46 36.53 -8.60
C GLU A 680 24.04 35.99 -7.21
N ASP A 681 24.42 36.67 -6.13
CA ASP A 681 23.92 36.32 -4.80
C ASP A 681 22.44 36.69 -4.65
N HIS A 682 21.66 35.88 -3.91
CA HIS A 682 20.25 36.18 -3.67
C HIS A 682 20.11 37.38 -2.73
N GLU A 683 19.65 38.51 -3.28
CA GLU A 683 19.23 39.67 -2.50
C GLU A 683 17.96 39.34 -1.72
N ARG A 684 17.93 39.70 -0.43
CA ARG A 684 16.78 39.47 0.45
C ARG A 684 15.56 40.27 -0.01
N ILE A 685 14.40 39.65 -0.04
CA ILE A 685 13.17 40.24 -0.57
C ILE A 685 12.28 40.77 0.56
N ASP A 686 12.29 42.08 0.78
CA ASP A 686 11.42 42.74 1.77
C ASP A 686 9.92 42.68 1.39
N LYS A 687 9.60 42.69 0.09
CA LYS A 687 8.24 42.60 -0.44
C LYS A 687 8.18 41.68 -1.65
N TRP A 688 7.34 40.65 -1.57
CA TRP A 688 7.07 39.76 -2.71
C TRP A 688 6.56 40.51 -3.95
N PRO A 689 7.06 40.17 -5.16
CA PRO A 689 6.51 40.65 -6.41
C PRO A 689 5.01 40.36 -6.55
N ASP A 690 4.27 41.30 -7.12
CA ASP A 690 2.81 41.25 -7.15
C ASP A 690 2.26 40.00 -7.87
N PHE A 691 2.99 39.40 -8.82
CA PHE A 691 2.56 38.17 -9.51
C PHE A 691 2.45 36.96 -8.58
N LEU A 692 3.32 36.84 -7.56
CA LEU A 692 3.26 35.75 -6.58
C LEU A 692 2.08 35.93 -5.61
N VAL A 693 1.84 37.17 -5.20
CA VAL A 693 0.71 37.53 -4.32
C VAL A 693 -0.63 37.31 -5.06
N GLN A 694 -0.72 37.78 -6.30
CA GLN A 694 -1.90 37.61 -7.15
C GLN A 694 -2.20 36.13 -7.43
N GLU A 695 -1.19 35.29 -7.67
CA GLU A 695 -1.42 33.86 -7.89
C GLU A 695 -1.87 33.16 -6.59
N GLU A 696 -1.34 33.53 -5.42
CA GLU A 696 -1.86 33.01 -4.14
C GLU A 696 -3.33 33.39 -3.91
N ASP A 697 -3.69 34.67 -4.15
CA ASP A 697 -5.08 35.14 -3.98
C ASP A 697 -6.04 34.57 -5.03
N ARG A 698 -5.56 34.33 -6.25
CA ARG A 698 -6.29 33.59 -7.29
C ARG A 698 -6.56 32.16 -6.85
N LEU A 699 -5.55 31.43 -6.37
CA LEU A 699 -5.70 30.04 -5.91
C LEU A 699 -6.59 29.94 -4.65
N ARG A 700 -6.48 30.90 -3.72
CA ARG A 700 -7.43 31.05 -2.59
C ARG A 700 -8.87 31.28 -3.07
N THR A 701 -9.07 32.04 -4.15
CA THR A 701 -10.39 32.31 -4.73
C THR A 701 -10.96 31.08 -5.43
N LEU A 702 -10.15 30.37 -6.22
CA LEU A 702 -10.53 29.10 -6.86
C LEU A 702 -10.91 28.03 -5.83
N GLU A 703 -10.20 27.94 -4.71
CA GLU A 703 -10.54 26.99 -3.65
C GLU A 703 -11.82 27.38 -2.90
N LYS A 704 -12.06 28.68 -2.64
CA LYS A 704 -13.38 29.14 -2.15
C LYS A 704 -14.52 28.77 -3.08
N GLN A 705 -14.33 28.91 -4.40
CA GLN A 705 -15.32 28.51 -5.42
C GLN A 705 -15.51 26.99 -5.50
N ARG A 706 -14.46 26.18 -5.28
CA ARG A 706 -14.58 24.72 -5.15
C ARG A 706 -15.38 24.33 -3.89
N GLN A 707 -15.13 25.00 -2.76
CA GLN A 707 -15.84 24.76 -1.50
C GLN A 707 -17.29 25.23 -1.52
N ALA A 708 -17.60 26.31 -2.25
CA ALA A 708 -18.97 26.76 -2.54
C ALA A 708 -19.72 25.81 -3.50
N GLY A 709 -19.00 24.99 -4.27
CA GLY A 709 -19.57 24.11 -5.30
C GLY A 709 -19.75 24.77 -6.67
N ASP A 710 -19.43 26.07 -6.79
CA ASP A 710 -19.47 26.84 -8.03
C ASP A 710 -18.52 26.25 -9.09
N LEU A 711 -17.33 25.85 -8.64
CA LEU A 711 -16.34 25.19 -9.48
C LEU A 711 -16.53 23.66 -9.38
N ARG A 712 -17.45 23.13 -10.20
CA ARG A 712 -17.50 21.69 -10.45
C ARG A 712 -16.13 21.20 -10.90
N ARG A 713 -15.61 20.16 -10.23
CA ARG A 713 -14.44 19.41 -10.70
C ARG A 713 -14.69 19.04 -12.16
N GLN A 714 -13.70 19.22 -13.03
CA GLN A 714 -13.81 18.80 -14.43
C GLN A 714 -14.00 17.28 -14.46
N GLU A 715 -15.27 16.84 -14.52
CA GLU A 715 -15.62 15.49 -14.88
C GLU A 715 -15.10 15.25 -16.30
N LYS A 716 -14.54 14.06 -16.55
CA LYS A 716 -14.21 13.61 -17.91
C LYS A 716 -15.53 13.45 -18.65
N SER A 717 -15.98 14.55 -19.24
CA SER A 717 -17.30 14.63 -19.86
C SER A 717 -17.42 13.57 -20.96
N ALA A 718 -18.65 13.18 -21.32
CA ALA A 718 -18.86 12.24 -22.42
C ALA A 718 -18.22 12.70 -23.75
N VAL A 719 -17.90 13.98 -23.88
CA VAL A 719 -17.16 14.61 -24.99
C VAL A 719 -15.72 14.06 -25.13
N ASP A 720 -15.09 13.50 -24.09
CA ASP A 720 -13.78 12.80 -24.20
C ASP A 720 -13.85 11.52 -25.05
N ARG A 721 -15.07 11.06 -25.39
CA ARG A 721 -15.38 9.97 -26.33
C ARG A 721 -16.01 10.46 -27.64
N SER A 722 -16.08 11.77 -27.89
CA SER A 722 -16.56 12.27 -29.18
C SER A 722 -15.65 11.79 -30.31
N SER A 723 -16.20 11.68 -31.52
CA SER A 723 -15.42 11.41 -32.74
C SER A 723 -14.30 12.44 -32.91
N GLU A 724 -14.54 13.69 -32.53
CA GLU A 724 -13.55 14.77 -32.52
C GLU A 724 -12.40 14.51 -31.52
N ALA A 725 -12.69 14.04 -30.29
CA ALA A 725 -11.65 13.69 -29.31
C ALA A 725 -10.82 12.46 -29.73
N VAL A 726 -11.41 11.54 -30.51
CA VAL A 726 -10.70 10.41 -31.13
C VAL A 726 -9.85 10.88 -32.31
N ALA A 727 -10.39 11.73 -33.18
CA ALA A 727 -9.65 12.34 -34.29
C ALA A 727 -8.47 13.19 -33.77
N ALA A 728 -8.68 14.02 -32.75
CA ALA A 728 -7.63 14.80 -32.10
C ALA A 728 -6.55 13.96 -31.38
N LYS A 729 -6.84 12.68 -31.08
CA LYS A 729 -5.83 11.70 -30.61
C LYS A 729 -5.08 11.07 -31.79
N LEU A 730 -5.77 10.69 -32.87
CA LEU A 730 -5.16 10.15 -34.09
C LEU A 730 -4.26 11.17 -34.81
N MET A 731 -4.62 12.46 -34.77
CA MET A 731 -3.85 13.55 -35.37
C MET A 731 -2.60 13.92 -34.56
N ARG A 732 -2.44 13.41 -33.33
CA ARG A 732 -1.19 13.58 -32.56
C ARG A 732 -0.21 12.49 -32.99
N PRO A 733 1.05 12.82 -33.32
CA PRO A 733 2.05 11.80 -33.58
C PRO A 733 2.20 10.91 -32.34
N GLN A 734 2.27 9.60 -32.54
CA GLN A 734 2.40 8.63 -31.44
C GLN A 734 3.72 8.87 -30.71
N GLN A 735 3.71 8.85 -29.38
CA GLN A 735 4.96 9.01 -28.63
C GLN A 735 5.78 7.73 -28.71
N GLU A 736 6.83 7.77 -29.52
CA GLU A 736 7.79 6.68 -29.64
C GLU A 736 8.63 6.57 -28.36
N ILE A 737 8.80 5.36 -27.84
CA ILE A 737 9.60 5.04 -26.66
C ILE A 737 10.61 3.97 -27.06
N ASP A 738 11.89 4.31 -27.09
CA ASP A 738 12.95 3.32 -27.27
C ASP A 738 13.03 2.42 -26.03
N ALA A 739 12.89 1.11 -26.25
CA ALA A 739 12.94 0.11 -25.19
C ALA A 739 14.30 0.06 -24.49
N MET A 740 15.39 0.21 -25.23
CA MET A 740 16.75 0.16 -24.70
C MET A 740 17.09 1.40 -23.89
N ASP A 741 16.52 2.57 -24.21
CA ASP A 741 16.65 3.76 -23.38
C ASP A 741 15.92 3.62 -22.05
N GLU A 742 14.67 3.13 -22.05
CA GLU A 742 13.91 2.95 -20.80
C GLU A 742 14.55 1.90 -19.88
N LEU A 743 15.13 0.82 -20.44
CA LEU A 743 15.89 -0.18 -19.67
C LEU A 743 17.20 0.41 -19.13
N ARG A 744 17.95 1.17 -19.94
CA ARG A 744 19.15 1.90 -19.49
C ARG A 744 18.83 3.00 -18.47
N ALA A 745 17.60 3.50 -18.42
CA ALA A 745 17.13 4.50 -17.47
C ALA A 745 16.79 3.94 -16.08
N ALA A 746 16.75 2.61 -15.89
CA ALA A 746 16.63 1.97 -14.57
C ALA A 746 17.94 2.01 -13.78
N SER A 747 17.95 2.53 -12.55
CA SER A 747 19.17 2.73 -11.73
C SER A 747 19.50 1.57 -10.78
N ASN A 748 18.56 0.63 -10.66
CA ASN A 748 18.63 -0.51 -9.76
C ASN A 748 17.68 -1.61 -10.28
N GLN A 749 17.79 -2.82 -9.72
CA GLN A 749 17.00 -3.99 -10.14
C GLN A 749 15.48 -3.76 -10.06
N VAL A 750 15.00 -3.07 -9.02
CA VAL A 750 13.57 -2.80 -8.82
C VAL A 750 13.02 -1.82 -9.88
N GLU A 751 13.80 -0.79 -10.24
CA GLU A 751 13.45 0.08 -11.38
C GLU A 751 13.53 -0.68 -12.71
N LEU A 752 14.45 -1.63 -12.88
CA LEU A 752 14.62 -2.41 -14.10
C LEU A 752 13.41 -3.31 -14.34
N GLU A 753 12.99 -4.08 -13.34
CA GLU A 753 11.77 -4.90 -13.42
C GLU A 753 10.52 -4.07 -13.70
N ARG A 754 10.42 -2.85 -13.13
CA ARG A 754 9.32 -1.92 -13.42
C ARG A 754 9.36 -1.45 -14.88
N ALA A 755 10.53 -1.09 -15.40
CA ALA A 755 10.73 -0.71 -16.80
C ALA A 755 10.37 -1.86 -17.74
N GLN A 756 10.84 -3.07 -17.45
CA GLN A 756 10.56 -4.28 -18.23
C GLN A 756 9.05 -4.56 -18.34
N ARG A 757 8.35 -4.63 -17.19
CA ARG A 757 6.89 -4.83 -17.14
C ARG A 757 6.13 -3.70 -17.83
N ASN A 758 6.63 -2.46 -17.77
CA ASN A 758 6.03 -1.31 -18.45
C ASN A 758 6.17 -1.40 -19.98
N LEU A 759 7.34 -1.79 -20.49
CA LEU A 759 7.58 -1.95 -21.93
C LEU A 759 6.71 -3.05 -22.54
N ALA A 760 6.63 -4.23 -21.92
CA ALA A 760 5.75 -5.31 -22.40
C ALA A 760 4.27 -4.87 -22.40
N ARG A 761 3.83 -4.10 -21.40
CA ARG A 761 2.49 -3.51 -21.35
C ARG A 761 2.27 -2.47 -22.47
N LEU A 762 3.26 -1.62 -22.75
CA LEU A 762 3.18 -0.60 -23.79
C LEU A 762 3.13 -1.23 -25.19
N GLN A 763 3.98 -2.22 -25.45
CA GLN A 763 3.96 -3.00 -26.70
C GLN A 763 2.58 -3.61 -26.92
N ARG A 764 2.05 -4.33 -25.93
CA ARG A 764 0.70 -4.93 -25.97
C ARG A 764 -0.42 -3.93 -26.22
N ILE A 765 -0.29 -2.70 -25.74
CA ILE A 765 -1.25 -1.62 -26.01
C ILE A 765 -1.09 -1.10 -27.45
N GLY A 766 0.15 -0.96 -27.93
CA GLY A 766 0.47 -0.66 -29.33
C GLY A 766 -0.15 -1.68 -30.30
N ASP A 767 0.17 -2.96 -30.12
CA ASP A 767 -0.32 -4.05 -30.98
C ASP A 767 -1.85 -4.12 -31.03
N LYS A 768 -2.51 -3.89 -29.88
CA LYS A 768 -3.97 -3.95 -29.77
C LYS A 768 -4.70 -2.74 -30.35
N HIS A 769 -4.13 -1.55 -30.26
CA HIS A 769 -4.80 -0.28 -30.60
C HIS A 769 -4.25 0.40 -31.86
N GLY A 770 -3.13 -0.08 -32.42
CA GLY A 770 -2.50 0.48 -33.61
C GLY A 770 -2.24 1.98 -33.45
N ALA A 771 -2.69 2.78 -34.42
CA ALA A 771 -2.59 4.24 -34.42
C ALA A 771 -3.27 4.94 -33.23
N LEU A 772 -4.24 4.28 -32.55
CA LEU A 772 -4.90 4.84 -31.36
C LEU A 772 -4.07 4.72 -30.08
N ALA A 773 -2.96 3.96 -30.10
CA ALA A 773 -2.04 3.92 -28.98
C ALA A 773 -1.27 5.25 -28.90
N GLY A 774 -1.44 6.02 -27.82
CA GLY A 774 -0.70 7.28 -27.62
C GLY A 774 0.81 7.10 -27.43
N LYS A 775 1.28 5.85 -27.24
CA LYS A 775 2.67 5.46 -27.05
C LYS A 775 2.95 4.17 -27.82
N VAL A 776 4.08 4.11 -28.54
CA VAL A 776 4.55 2.93 -29.30
C VAL A 776 5.99 2.63 -28.89
N VAL A 777 6.32 1.35 -28.70
CA VAL A 777 7.68 0.94 -28.33
C VAL A 777 8.52 0.74 -29.59
N LYS A 778 9.69 1.37 -29.65
CA LYS A 778 10.71 1.16 -30.69
C LYS A 778 11.83 0.27 -30.17
N ALA A 779 12.46 -0.46 -31.10
CA ALA A 779 13.57 -1.38 -30.82
C ALA A 779 13.29 -2.37 -29.66
N ALA A 780 12.03 -2.80 -29.52
CA ALA A 780 11.62 -3.75 -28.48
C ALA A 780 12.44 -5.05 -28.58
N PRO A 781 13.21 -5.43 -27.53
CA PRO A 781 13.89 -6.71 -27.49
C PRO A 781 12.91 -7.87 -27.69
N GLN A 782 13.40 -8.99 -28.23
CA GLN A 782 12.60 -10.18 -28.49
C GLN A 782 11.80 -10.64 -27.25
N TRP A 783 12.41 -10.59 -26.05
CA TRP A 783 11.72 -10.92 -24.80
C TRP A 783 10.59 -9.95 -24.42
N VAL A 784 10.63 -8.67 -24.84
CA VAL A 784 9.52 -7.71 -24.66
C VAL A 784 8.35 -8.10 -25.56
N LEU A 785 8.64 -8.51 -26.80
CA LEU A 785 7.64 -8.98 -27.75
C LEU A 785 7.01 -10.31 -27.28
N GLU A 786 7.83 -11.23 -26.77
CA GLU A 786 7.39 -12.50 -26.19
C GLU A 786 6.54 -12.26 -24.94
N GLN A 787 7.01 -11.47 -23.97
CA GLN A 787 6.23 -11.15 -22.76
C GLN A 787 4.96 -10.35 -23.10
N ALA A 788 4.95 -9.53 -24.15
CA ALA A 788 3.74 -8.89 -24.64
C ALA A 788 2.75 -9.92 -25.23
N ARG A 789 3.23 -10.89 -26.02
CA ARG A 789 2.42 -12.02 -26.53
C ARG A 789 1.91 -12.92 -25.42
N GLU A 790 2.73 -13.30 -24.45
CA GLU A 790 2.33 -14.04 -23.24
C GLU A 790 1.23 -13.28 -22.49
N GLN A 791 1.33 -11.96 -22.37
CA GLN A 791 0.27 -11.15 -21.79
C GLN A 791 -1.01 -11.08 -22.66
N VAL A 792 -0.90 -11.08 -23.99
CA VAL A 792 -2.07 -11.22 -24.89
C VAL A 792 -2.70 -12.60 -24.71
N GLU A 793 -1.92 -13.67 -24.73
CA GLU A 793 -2.38 -15.04 -24.53
C GLU A 793 -2.99 -15.25 -23.15
N TRP A 794 -2.38 -14.72 -22.09
CA TRP A 794 -2.93 -14.80 -20.74
C TRP A 794 -4.23 -14.01 -20.62
N ILE A 795 -4.34 -12.83 -21.23
CA ILE A 795 -5.61 -12.09 -21.32
C ILE A 795 -6.63 -12.85 -22.17
N ALA A 796 -6.22 -13.48 -23.28
CA ALA A 796 -7.09 -14.24 -24.16
C ALA A 796 -7.59 -15.52 -23.48
N LYS A 797 -6.71 -16.30 -22.84
CA LYS A 797 -7.03 -17.46 -21.99
C LYS A 797 -7.95 -17.05 -20.84
N LYS A 798 -7.68 -15.94 -20.15
CA LYS A 798 -8.55 -15.42 -19.07
C LYS A 798 -9.90 -14.90 -19.59
N LYS A 799 -9.97 -14.34 -20.79
CA LYS A 799 -11.22 -13.95 -21.46
C LYS A 799 -12.01 -15.18 -21.95
N ALA A 800 -11.34 -16.17 -22.52
CA ALA A 800 -11.93 -17.42 -22.99
C ALA A 800 -12.43 -18.28 -21.83
N ALA A 801 -11.66 -18.39 -20.73
CA ALA A 801 -12.11 -19.04 -19.50
C ALA A 801 -13.33 -18.31 -18.90
N LYS A 802 -13.35 -16.97 -18.92
CA LYS A 802 -14.51 -16.19 -18.50
C LYS A 802 -15.73 -16.42 -19.41
N LEU A 803 -15.55 -16.45 -20.74
CA LEU A 803 -16.64 -16.73 -21.68
C LEU A 803 -17.14 -18.18 -21.55
N ALA A 804 -16.25 -19.15 -21.38
CA ALA A 804 -16.62 -20.54 -21.12
C ALA A 804 -17.33 -20.72 -19.78
N ALA A 805 -16.97 -19.96 -18.74
CA ALA A 805 -17.70 -19.92 -17.48
C ALA A 805 -19.08 -19.25 -17.62
N GLU A 806 -19.20 -18.23 -18.47
CA GLU A 806 -20.49 -17.60 -18.81
C GLU A 806 -21.38 -18.54 -19.63
N GLU A 807 -20.85 -19.21 -20.67
CA GLU A 807 -21.57 -20.25 -21.44
C GLU A 807 -21.93 -21.48 -20.61
N ALA A 808 -21.05 -21.96 -19.73
CA ALA A 808 -21.34 -23.09 -18.85
C ALA A 808 -22.45 -22.74 -17.86
N LYS A 809 -22.48 -21.49 -17.39
CA LYS A 809 -23.57 -20.98 -16.56
C LYS A 809 -24.87 -20.84 -17.36
N GLU A 810 -24.82 -20.35 -18.60
CA GLU A 810 -25.99 -20.23 -19.48
C GLU A 810 -26.55 -21.61 -19.90
N LYS A 811 -25.70 -22.62 -20.07
CA LYS A 811 -26.11 -24.02 -20.35
C LYS A 811 -26.61 -24.77 -19.11
N ALA A 812 -26.30 -24.30 -17.90
CA ALA A 812 -26.79 -24.89 -16.65
C ALA A 812 -28.22 -24.42 -16.30
N GLU A 813 -28.57 -23.16 -16.60
CA GLU A 813 -29.91 -22.59 -16.28
C GLU A 813 -31.11 -23.33 -16.96
N PRO A 814 -31.11 -23.72 -18.25
CA PRO A 814 -32.29 -24.36 -18.88
C PRO A 814 -32.55 -25.80 -18.41
N ALA A 815 -31.55 -26.49 -17.85
CA ALA A 815 -31.70 -27.86 -17.37
C ALA A 815 -32.49 -27.94 -16.03
N GLU A 816 -32.48 -26.87 -15.23
CA GLU A 816 -33.34 -26.77 -14.03
C GLU A 816 -34.78 -26.36 -14.40
N GLU A 817 -34.96 -25.50 -15.41
CA GLU A 817 -36.29 -25.02 -15.82
C GLU A 817 -37.15 -26.16 -16.40
N GLU A 818 -36.58 -27.05 -17.23
CA GLU A 818 -37.28 -28.24 -17.75
C GLU A 818 -37.60 -29.29 -16.65
N GLN A 819 -36.85 -29.32 -15.54
CA GLN A 819 -37.20 -30.15 -14.37
C GLN A 819 -38.34 -29.55 -13.54
N LEU A 820 -38.41 -28.22 -13.42
CA LEU A 820 -39.45 -27.50 -12.67
C LEU A 820 -40.83 -27.54 -13.36
N ASP A 821 -40.88 -27.42 -14.69
CA ASP A 821 -42.13 -27.56 -15.45
C ASP A 821 -42.68 -29.00 -15.36
N ARG A 822 -41.79 -30.00 -15.37
CA ARG A 822 -42.18 -31.41 -15.23
C ARG A 822 -42.71 -31.74 -13.84
N ALA A 823 -42.21 -31.10 -12.78
CA ALA A 823 -42.75 -31.22 -11.42
C ALA A 823 -44.10 -30.48 -11.24
N SER A 824 -44.31 -29.39 -11.98
CA SER A 824 -45.52 -28.57 -11.89
C SER A 824 -46.74 -29.20 -12.56
N ALA A 825 -46.52 -30.03 -13.59
CA ALA A 825 -47.59 -30.73 -14.33
C ALA A 825 -48.32 -31.83 -13.52
N GLU A 826 -47.72 -32.32 -12.43
CA GLU A 826 -48.22 -33.50 -11.69
C GLU A 826 -49.11 -33.15 -10.47
N SER A 827 -49.36 -31.84 -10.22
CA SER A 827 -49.95 -31.36 -8.95
C SER A 827 -51.33 -30.67 -9.02
N GLN A 828 -51.97 -30.57 -10.19
CA GLN A 828 -53.24 -29.85 -10.34
C GLN A 828 -54.49 -30.74 -10.29
N ALA A 829 -55.12 -30.82 -9.11
CA ALA A 829 -56.50 -31.27 -8.94
C ALA A 829 -57.46 -30.05 -8.91
N PRO A 830 -58.68 -30.15 -9.46
CA PRO A 830 -59.57 -29.00 -9.64
C PRO A 830 -60.33 -28.63 -8.36
N ARG A 831 -60.52 -27.32 -8.11
CA ARG A 831 -61.51 -26.84 -7.13
C ARG A 831 -62.19 -25.55 -7.58
N GLU A 832 -63.45 -25.42 -7.19
CA GLU A 832 -64.45 -24.57 -7.82
C GLU A 832 -64.62 -23.17 -7.17
N GLN A 833 -65.03 -22.22 -8.02
CA GLN A 833 -66.00 -21.13 -7.81
C GLN A 833 -65.96 -20.24 -6.54
N GLY A 834 -65.93 -18.92 -6.77
CA GLY A 834 -66.25 -17.89 -5.78
C GLY A 834 -66.43 -16.50 -6.42
N THR A 835 -67.66 -16.02 -6.52
CA THR A 835 -68.05 -14.77 -7.22
C THR A 835 -68.14 -13.53 -6.32
N SER A 836 -67.77 -12.34 -6.81
CA SER A 836 -68.50 -11.09 -6.53
C SER A 836 -68.18 -9.95 -7.52
N ARG A 837 -69.15 -9.05 -7.72
CA ARG A 837 -69.17 -7.94 -8.70
C ARG A 837 -68.68 -6.62 -8.07
N SER A 838 -68.15 -5.71 -8.90
CA SER A 838 -68.61 -4.30 -8.91
C SER A 838 -68.42 -3.68 -10.29
N GLU A 839 -69.23 -2.68 -10.62
CA GLU A 839 -69.49 -2.20 -11.99
C GLU A 839 -68.96 -0.78 -12.24
N GLY A 840 -68.80 -0.41 -13.52
CA GLY A 840 -68.54 0.96 -14.00
C GLY A 840 -67.30 1.05 -14.89
N GLY A 841 -67.34 1.55 -16.13
CA GLY A 841 -68.46 2.11 -16.90
C GLY A 841 -67.98 3.28 -17.76
N GLY A 842 -67.69 3.05 -19.04
CA GLY A 842 -67.13 4.09 -19.93
C GLY A 842 -67.01 3.65 -21.39
N ALA A 843 -68.05 3.92 -22.18
CA ALA A 843 -68.06 3.87 -23.65
C ALA A 843 -67.13 4.94 -24.27
N ARG A 844 -66.74 4.99 -25.55
CA ARG A 844 -66.97 4.26 -26.83
C ARG A 844 -65.70 4.56 -27.68
N GLU A 845 -65.37 3.93 -28.80
CA GLU A 845 -66.10 3.95 -30.08
C GLU A 845 -65.44 2.95 -31.07
N ALA A 846 -66.13 2.53 -32.13
CA ALA A 846 -65.79 1.36 -32.93
C ALA A 846 -65.29 1.67 -34.36
N ARG A 847 -64.49 0.75 -34.94
CA ARG A 847 -64.57 0.37 -36.37
C ARG A 847 -63.78 -0.91 -36.73
N ASP A 848 -64.54 -1.95 -37.06
CA ASP A 848 -64.17 -3.11 -37.90
C ASP A 848 -64.13 -2.71 -39.40
N PRO A 849 -63.80 -3.61 -40.39
CA PRO A 849 -63.30 -4.99 -40.28
C PRO A 849 -62.07 -5.36 -41.17
N ALA A 850 -61.48 -6.53 -40.85
CA ALA A 850 -60.89 -7.58 -41.70
C ALA A 850 -60.40 -7.31 -43.15
N VAL A 851 -59.12 -7.66 -43.41
CA VAL A 851 -58.64 -8.34 -44.64
C VAL A 851 -57.61 -9.43 -44.23
N ALA A 852 -57.46 -10.47 -45.06
CA ALA A 852 -56.80 -11.74 -44.75
C ALA A 852 -55.25 -11.74 -44.77
N GLU A 853 -54.69 -12.83 -44.21
CA GLU A 853 -53.41 -13.46 -44.55
C GLU A 853 -52.98 -13.22 -46.01
N PRO A 854 -51.69 -12.90 -46.27
CA PRO A 854 -50.79 -14.02 -46.57
C PRO A 854 -49.32 -13.86 -46.13
N GLY A 855 -48.72 -15.00 -45.78
CA GLY A 855 -47.45 -15.42 -46.39
C GLY A 855 -46.16 -15.00 -45.69
N PHE A 856 -45.46 -15.99 -45.13
CA PHE A 856 -44.04 -15.91 -44.80
C PHE A 856 -43.21 -15.53 -46.05
N ALA A 857 -42.73 -14.28 -46.10
CA ALA A 857 -41.64 -13.88 -46.97
C ALA A 857 -40.33 -13.86 -46.17
N ALA A 858 -39.34 -14.63 -46.60
CA ALA A 858 -38.02 -14.62 -45.97
C ALA A 858 -37.41 -13.21 -46.10
N GLY A 859 -36.96 -12.65 -44.98
CA GLY A 859 -36.27 -11.37 -44.97
C GLY A 859 -34.97 -11.47 -45.76
N ILE A 860 -34.95 -10.87 -46.95
CA ILE A 860 -33.73 -10.70 -47.73
C ILE A 860 -32.83 -9.75 -46.92
N ALA A 861 -31.72 -10.28 -46.40
CA ALA A 861 -30.69 -9.43 -45.82
C ALA A 861 -30.14 -8.53 -46.94
N GLU A 862 -30.17 -7.22 -46.74
CA GLU A 862 -29.55 -6.27 -47.67
C GLU A 862 -28.04 -6.49 -47.65
N ASP A 863 -27.52 -7.08 -48.73
CA ASP A 863 -26.12 -7.48 -48.83
C ASP A 863 -25.20 -6.26 -48.96
N PHE A 864 -24.09 -6.25 -48.21
CA PHE A 864 -23.24 -5.08 -48.07
C PHE A 864 -22.51 -4.77 -49.39
N SER A 865 -22.59 -3.54 -49.88
CA SER A 865 -21.81 -3.09 -51.04
C SER A 865 -20.37 -2.77 -50.63
N VAL A 866 -19.39 -3.36 -51.32
CA VAL A 866 -17.95 -3.26 -51.03
C VAL A 866 -17.18 -3.02 -52.35
N GLU A 867 -16.07 -2.29 -52.30
CA GLU A 867 -15.25 -1.99 -53.48
C GLU A 867 -14.31 -3.14 -53.84
N CYS A 868 -14.35 -3.59 -55.10
CA CYS A 868 -13.40 -4.57 -55.63
C CYS A 868 -11.96 -4.05 -55.58
N ARG A 869 -11.03 -4.76 -54.94
CA ARG A 869 -9.61 -4.38 -54.84
C ARG A 869 -8.87 -4.27 -56.17
N GLY A 870 -9.39 -4.86 -57.25
CA GLY A 870 -8.74 -4.89 -58.56
C GLY A 870 -9.19 -3.77 -59.51
N CYS A 871 -10.48 -3.39 -59.47
CA CYS A 871 -11.07 -2.40 -60.39
C CYS A 871 -11.86 -1.28 -59.72
N SER A 872 -11.96 -1.27 -58.38
CA SER A 872 -12.66 -0.28 -57.55
C SER A 872 -14.16 -0.12 -57.81
N LEU A 873 -14.81 -1.05 -58.53
CA LEU A 873 -16.26 -1.11 -58.64
C LEU A 873 -16.91 -1.56 -57.32
N GLN A 874 -17.94 -0.84 -56.89
CA GLN A 874 -18.80 -1.23 -55.77
C GLN A 874 -19.73 -2.38 -56.18
N LEU A 875 -19.61 -3.51 -55.48
CA LEU A 875 -20.35 -4.74 -55.72
C LEU A 875 -20.80 -5.36 -54.38
N PRO A 876 -21.93 -6.09 -54.33
CA PRO A 876 -22.34 -6.85 -53.14
C PRO A 876 -21.25 -7.79 -52.64
N TRP A 877 -21.10 -7.92 -51.33
CA TRP A 877 -20.06 -8.74 -50.71
C TRP A 877 -20.15 -10.21 -51.13
N SER A 878 -21.36 -10.76 -51.33
CA SER A 878 -21.56 -12.12 -51.87
C SER A 878 -20.91 -12.35 -53.25
N LEU A 879 -20.69 -11.30 -54.05
CA LEU A 879 -19.98 -11.38 -55.34
C LEU A 879 -18.46 -11.21 -55.23
N LEU A 880 -17.95 -10.80 -54.05
CA LEU A 880 -16.54 -10.54 -53.79
C LEU A 880 -15.91 -11.54 -52.80
N GLU A 881 -16.70 -12.21 -51.96
CA GLU A 881 -16.18 -13.11 -50.91
C GLU A 881 -15.38 -14.29 -51.47
N ALA A 882 -15.83 -14.87 -52.59
CA ALA A 882 -15.13 -15.97 -53.27
C ALA A 882 -13.79 -15.56 -53.89
N GLY A 883 -13.56 -14.26 -54.07
CA GLY A 883 -12.32 -13.67 -54.61
C GLY A 883 -11.51 -12.88 -53.59
N ASP A 884 -11.81 -12.97 -52.28
CA ASP A 884 -11.18 -12.17 -51.20
C ASP A 884 -11.17 -10.64 -51.50
N GLY A 885 -12.35 -10.11 -51.85
CA GLY A 885 -12.52 -8.71 -52.21
C GLY A 885 -12.18 -8.38 -53.67
N LEU A 886 -12.00 -9.39 -54.54
CA LEU A 886 -11.84 -9.24 -55.99
C LEU A 886 -13.08 -9.74 -56.72
N CYS A 887 -13.55 -9.00 -57.72
CA CYS A 887 -14.64 -9.44 -58.58
C CYS A 887 -14.18 -10.56 -59.53
N PRO A 888 -15.11 -11.38 -60.08
CA PRO A 888 -14.76 -12.52 -60.94
C PRO A 888 -13.85 -12.19 -62.13
N GLU A 889 -14.00 -10.99 -62.72
CA GLU A 889 -13.14 -10.51 -63.81
C GLU A 889 -11.70 -10.26 -63.34
N CYS A 890 -11.51 -9.62 -62.19
CA CYS A 890 -10.18 -9.40 -61.63
C CYS A 890 -9.51 -10.72 -61.21
N VAL A 891 -10.27 -11.68 -60.68
CA VAL A 891 -9.77 -13.03 -60.34
C VAL A 891 -9.29 -13.75 -61.60
N THR A 892 -10.07 -13.72 -62.70
CA THR A 892 -9.65 -14.36 -63.96
C THR A 892 -8.46 -13.66 -64.62
N HIS A 893 -8.36 -12.33 -64.55
CA HIS A 893 -7.17 -11.60 -65.00
C HIS A 893 -5.90 -11.98 -64.22
N ILE A 894 -5.97 -12.16 -62.90
CA ILE A 894 -4.83 -12.59 -62.08
C ILE A 894 -4.46 -14.05 -62.40
N ALA A 895 -5.46 -14.94 -62.55
CA ALA A 895 -5.23 -16.33 -62.92
C ALA A 895 -4.53 -16.46 -64.29
N THR A 896 -4.95 -15.68 -65.29
CA THR A 896 -4.33 -15.68 -66.63
C THR A 896 -2.94 -15.04 -66.63
N ALA A 897 -2.70 -14.00 -65.83
CA ALA A 897 -1.36 -13.41 -65.67
C ALA A 897 -0.37 -14.39 -65.01
N SER A 898 -0.82 -15.19 -64.05
CA SER A 898 0.01 -16.20 -63.38
C SER A 898 0.42 -17.37 -64.29
N ALA A 899 -0.45 -17.75 -65.25
CA ALA A 899 -0.19 -18.83 -66.20
C ALA A 899 0.86 -18.49 -67.28
N ALA A 900 1.25 -17.22 -67.44
CA ALA A 900 2.15 -16.77 -68.51
C ALA A 900 3.66 -16.87 -68.16
N CYS A 901 4.01 -17.15 -66.90
CA CYS A 901 5.40 -17.12 -66.42
C CYS A 901 5.90 -18.51 -66.01
N GLY A 902 6.36 -19.31 -66.96
CA GLY A 902 6.87 -20.66 -66.69
C GLY A 902 7.92 -21.19 -67.68
N ALA A 903 9.18 -20.79 -67.50
CA ALA A 903 10.37 -21.61 -67.81
C ALA A 903 11.65 -20.95 -67.22
N PRO A 904 12.56 -21.71 -66.58
CA PRO A 904 13.84 -21.19 -66.09
C PRO A 904 15.01 -21.50 -67.05
N GLU A 905 15.98 -20.59 -67.15
CA GLU A 905 17.30 -20.93 -67.70
C GLU A 905 18.42 -20.16 -66.98
N ALA A 906 19.65 -20.67 -67.06
CA ALA A 906 20.69 -20.41 -66.06
C ALA A 906 21.89 -19.58 -66.56
N ALA A 907 22.66 -19.10 -65.58
CA ALA A 907 24.11 -18.88 -65.59
C ALA A 907 24.72 -17.51 -66.00
N THR A 908 25.86 -17.28 -65.33
CA THR A 908 27.04 -16.46 -65.69
C THR A 908 27.04 -14.92 -65.62
N ALA A 909 27.75 -14.44 -64.58
CA ALA A 909 28.64 -13.28 -64.47
C ALA A 909 29.00 -12.44 -65.72
N SER A 910 29.15 -11.10 -65.55
CA SER A 910 30.47 -10.43 -65.44
C SER A 910 30.41 -8.87 -65.50
N THR A 911 31.49 -8.25 -65.04
CA THR A 911 31.85 -6.81 -64.89
C THR A 911 31.54 -5.83 -66.05
N ARG A 912 31.30 -4.54 -65.73
CA ARG A 912 32.22 -3.39 -66.03
C ARG A 912 31.73 -2.00 -65.55
N SER A 913 32.70 -1.08 -65.39
CA SER A 913 32.58 0.37 -65.13
C SER A 913 33.15 1.18 -66.34
N PRO A 914 33.59 2.46 -66.24
CA PRO A 914 32.82 3.71 -66.28
C PRO A 914 33.37 4.77 -67.30
N ALA A 915 32.76 5.98 -67.39
CA ALA A 915 33.28 7.27 -67.92
C ALA A 915 32.11 8.30 -68.02
N SER A 916 32.23 9.65 -68.07
CA SER A 916 33.36 10.60 -68.13
C SER A 916 33.00 12.03 -67.63
N GLU A 917 34.05 12.80 -67.32
CA GLU A 917 34.29 14.27 -67.30
C GLU A 917 33.61 15.16 -68.38
N PRO A 918 33.70 16.53 -68.38
CA PRO A 918 34.82 17.42 -67.95
C PRO A 918 34.40 18.70 -67.15
N SER A 919 35.17 19.79 -66.91
CA SER A 919 36.54 20.27 -67.26
C SER A 919 37.05 21.34 -66.23
N GLU A 920 38.31 21.79 -66.33
CA GLU A 920 38.93 22.88 -65.54
C GLU A 920 39.14 24.19 -66.34
N GLU A 921 39.26 25.34 -65.65
CA GLU A 921 40.11 26.51 -66.03
C GLU A 921 40.21 27.52 -64.85
N SER A 922 41.12 28.50 -64.89
CA SER A 922 42.36 28.50 -64.08
C SER A 922 42.85 29.92 -63.71
N PHE A 923 43.87 30.07 -62.82
CA PHE A 923 44.66 31.30 -62.51
C PHE A 923 43.89 32.53 -61.88
N ASP A 924 44.45 33.43 -61.04
CA ASP A 924 45.74 33.50 -60.31
C ASP A 924 45.67 34.42 -59.05
N SER A 925 46.50 34.12 -58.04
CA SER A 925 47.25 34.97 -57.08
C SER A 925 46.83 36.39 -56.59
N ASP A 926 46.56 36.47 -55.28
CA ASP A 926 47.28 37.31 -54.26
C ASP A 926 46.97 38.85 -54.07
N PRO A 927 47.50 39.58 -53.05
CA PRO A 927 46.63 40.11 -51.97
C PRO A 927 46.84 41.60 -51.57
N ALA A 928 46.08 42.12 -50.56
CA ALA A 928 46.61 42.80 -49.34
C ALA A 928 45.69 43.84 -48.62
N HIS A 929 46.06 44.11 -47.36
CA HIS A 929 45.96 45.37 -46.57
C HIS A 929 44.67 45.86 -45.85
N LEU A 930 44.77 45.77 -44.50
CA LEU A 930 44.55 46.80 -43.45
C LEU A 930 43.17 47.45 -43.13
N ALA A 931 42.79 47.21 -41.88
CA ALA A 931 42.57 48.21 -40.81
C ALA A 931 41.23 49.01 -40.66
N ALA A 932 40.59 48.69 -39.53
CA ALA A 932 40.24 49.61 -38.43
C ALA A 932 38.90 50.39 -38.38
N THR A 933 38.44 50.50 -37.13
CA THR A 933 37.57 51.55 -36.51
C THR A 933 36.07 51.63 -36.84
N ALA A 934 35.29 51.09 -35.89
CA ALA A 934 34.40 51.83 -34.98
C ALA A 934 32.94 52.22 -35.38
N ALA A 935 32.11 52.20 -34.33
CA ALA A 935 30.85 52.92 -34.10
C ALA A 935 29.53 52.43 -34.78
N ALA A 936 28.68 51.82 -33.93
CA ALA A 936 27.23 51.98 -33.80
C ALA A 936 26.35 52.29 -35.05
N CYS A 937 25.39 51.39 -35.33
CA CYS A 937 23.96 51.73 -35.43
C CYS A 937 23.07 50.47 -35.42
N GLU A 938 21.74 50.70 -35.42
CA GLU A 938 20.68 49.77 -35.02
C GLU A 938 20.19 48.80 -36.13
N GLY A 939 19.61 47.65 -35.72
CA GLY A 939 18.81 46.74 -36.56
C GLY A 939 19.61 45.80 -37.47
N PRO A 940 19.23 44.51 -37.59
CA PRO A 940 18.21 44.17 -38.60
C PRO A 940 17.33 42.92 -38.32
N ALA A 941 16.28 42.76 -39.14
CA ALA A 941 15.51 41.53 -39.33
C ALA A 941 16.11 40.65 -40.48
N PRO A 942 15.73 39.37 -40.63
CA PRO A 942 16.66 38.33 -41.08
C PRO A 942 16.67 38.03 -42.59
N SER A 943 17.78 37.45 -43.06
CA SER A 943 17.83 36.69 -44.31
C SER A 943 18.58 35.36 -44.14
N ARG A 944 18.16 34.35 -44.91
CA ARG A 944 18.66 32.97 -44.85
C ARG A 944 19.94 32.79 -45.67
N THR A 945 20.92 32.06 -45.14
CA THR A 945 21.73 31.01 -45.80
C THR A 945 22.82 30.52 -44.81
N GLY A 946 23.32 29.29 -44.83
CA GLY A 946 22.90 28.16 -45.67
C GLY A 946 24.03 27.39 -46.37
N ARG A 947 25.12 27.02 -45.67
CA ARG A 947 25.92 25.81 -45.96
C ARG A 947 26.98 25.51 -44.89
N ALA A 948 27.47 24.27 -44.92
CA ALA A 948 28.41 23.67 -43.95
C ALA A 948 29.69 23.16 -44.67
N TRP A 949 30.42 22.26 -44.00
CA TRP A 949 31.70 21.60 -44.39
C TRP A 949 32.96 22.39 -43.97
N GLY A 950 34.07 21.76 -43.57
CA GLY A 950 34.37 20.31 -43.52
C GLY A 950 35.64 19.96 -42.72
N ARG A 951 35.95 18.66 -42.63
CA ARG A 951 36.99 18.06 -41.76
C ARG A 951 38.39 18.01 -42.38
N ARG A 952 39.43 17.87 -41.53
CA ARG A 952 40.66 17.06 -41.76
C ARG A 952 40.97 16.30 -40.45
N PHE A 953 41.06 14.96 -40.42
CA PHE A 953 42.25 14.09 -40.66
C PHE A 953 43.38 14.33 -39.63
N ALA A 954 44.07 13.34 -39.02
CA ALA A 954 44.08 11.85 -39.09
C ALA A 954 44.72 11.29 -37.76
N GLN A 955 44.30 10.15 -37.17
CA GLN A 955 44.79 8.76 -37.34
C GLN A 955 46.02 8.32 -36.46
N LYS A 956 46.03 7.04 -36.02
CA LYS A 956 47.01 6.31 -35.15
C LYS A 956 46.90 6.59 -33.63
N GLY A 957 47.16 5.65 -32.71
CA GLY A 957 47.42 4.21 -32.85
C GLY A 957 47.67 3.50 -31.50
N ALA A 958 47.24 2.24 -31.41
CA ALA A 958 47.76 1.04 -30.70
C ALA A 958 48.57 1.12 -29.37
N GLU A 959 48.14 0.25 -28.44
CA GLU A 959 48.93 -0.62 -27.53
C GLU A 959 50.02 -0.06 -26.58
N SER A 960 49.84 -0.27 -25.27
CA SER A 960 50.85 -0.97 -24.43
C SER A 960 50.25 -1.42 -23.08
N THR A 961 50.74 -2.55 -22.56
CA THR A 961 50.31 -3.22 -21.31
C THR A 961 51.22 -2.89 -20.12
N SER A 962 50.68 -3.13 -18.91
CA SER A 962 51.38 -3.48 -17.64
C SER A 962 52.37 -2.50 -17.02
N VAL A 963 52.24 -2.26 -15.70
CA VAL A 963 53.15 -2.76 -14.63
C VAL A 963 52.64 -2.33 -13.24
N THR A 964 53.07 -3.08 -12.23
CA THR A 964 52.68 -3.25 -10.81
C THR A 964 52.79 -2.06 -9.83
N GLU A 965 52.00 -2.17 -8.74
CA GLU A 965 52.31 -1.94 -7.31
C GLU A 965 53.20 -0.77 -6.82
N ALA A 966 52.63 0.10 -5.97
CA ALA A 966 53.11 0.55 -4.63
C ALA A 966 52.10 1.58 -4.08
N VAL A 967 51.38 1.34 -2.97
CA VAL A 967 51.76 1.65 -1.57
C VAL A 967 52.07 3.14 -1.32
N ASP A 968 51.05 3.89 -0.86
CA ASP A 968 50.95 4.67 0.39
C ASP A 968 52.15 5.54 0.93
N PRO A 969 51.90 6.55 1.80
CA PRO A 969 50.88 7.60 1.75
C PRO A 969 51.42 9.00 2.20
N ALA A 970 50.51 9.96 2.41
CA ALA A 970 50.64 11.19 3.22
C ALA A 970 51.50 12.37 2.70
N GLY A 971 51.13 13.60 3.07
CA GLY A 971 52.00 14.78 2.90
C GLY A 971 51.36 16.15 2.59
N LEU A 972 50.45 16.63 3.46
CA LEU A 972 50.14 18.04 3.77
C LEU A 972 50.18 19.17 2.70
N TRP A 973 49.09 19.94 2.68
CA TRP A 973 49.03 21.43 2.59
C TRP A 973 49.54 22.15 1.32
N GLN A 974 48.60 22.53 0.44
CA GLN A 974 48.17 23.93 0.28
C GLN A 974 46.78 24.03 -0.34
#